data_AF-A0A1M6VBB8-F1
#
_entry.id   AF-A0A1M6VBB8-F1
#
_cell.length_a   1.000
_cell.length_b   1.000
_cell.length_c   1.000
_cell.angle_alpha   90.00
_cell.angle_beta   90.00
_cell.angle_gamma   90.00
#
_symmetry.space_group_name_H-M   'P 1'
#
loop_
_entity.id
_entity.type
_entity.pdbx_description
1 polymer ?
#
loop_
_entity_poly.entity_id
_entity_poly.type
_entity_poly.pdbx_seq_one_letter_code
_entity_poly.pdbx_strand_id
1 'polypeptide(L)'
;MGVKKDVGLALAGFVSLFGISAVHAAVPATEVVQLPSEVAYGGGDKVGSQLVAATYNAGEGPGIWIVADGGYRLYHNGALLAQDNQAGRVRFVPMTFLPGENAISVVGVNGKGAPGVMVQIDDLDKSYYSGSGWKSKPAVSNNSWKNKGRDLSQWGGATTLNYASNKLPSGAALTGFAANTQAKWIWTSAETDPTAVLLFTFNVKAEGFGASTTGGAAGNIVFASDSASIRKYLQSNDAVTILVPEGTYDFRQMRNAVTEANKQGRTWCRTTCSETNRVTGKTNKFYRIAFEKNSCASLGESGLEIVKESDNLQAWSNWITTKPNKSLVGMGRGANLRGASIVVRSNEGSYNHIYRNLGIYDVNPHLIEGGDGLETVGTASKHVKGFWADHISYKWISDGMDMEFVDDATISYLDFDGANDFNCWGTDPYMALVEDAHLTYANNYWHNTYGRVPKVTGENNGSQVHLYNQYVDYNRFFVAGANGHSASAKAYVRYENSYIDNGNGYLAEWGDNGYVYFSGVTFGSGTKQQHRYNGTVTQGVPQAQTFNPSYSFEKRTVANLPKEIPSLAGVGGRYGKMPEYNQGFGQSNKAASVSMTAPSAGAKFDAGKAVTLSATAKDNDGSVKKVDFYVGTTLVGSATASPYQVNAEGLAPGMHSAVAVVTDNSGLTWMSEYVTFTVEGTVESESSSSEVAESSSSVESSSSVAESSSSVILSEVEGSSSSTTAIAQRMNLGNEVETAFYRIFDLQGRPLFSGNQKPAKMPAAHVMVVEYTKNGAVKRRYIQ
;
A
#
# COMPACT_ATOMS: atom_id res chain seq x y z
N MET A 1 -60.13 58.18 27.86
CA MET A 1 -60.94 57.01 27.42
C MET A 1 -60.00 55.80 27.47
N GLY A 2 -60.33 54.61 27.97
CA GLY A 2 -61.63 54.05 28.36
C GLY A 2 -62.20 53.14 27.26
N VAL A 3 -62.51 51.85 27.46
CA VAL A 3 -62.21 50.86 28.53
C VAL A 3 -62.79 49.48 28.08
N LYS A 4 -62.28 48.34 28.60
CA LYS A 4 -62.74 46.94 28.32
C LYS A 4 -62.44 46.42 26.90
N LYS A 5 -62.33 45.10 26.64
CA LYS A 5 -62.58 43.84 27.40
C LYS A 5 -61.56 42.79 26.88
N ASP A 6 -60.90 41.93 27.65
CA ASP A 6 -61.38 40.80 28.49
C ASP A 6 -62.33 39.85 27.71
N VAL A 7 -62.20 38.52 27.72
CA VAL A 7 -61.99 37.55 28.82
C VAL A 7 -61.26 36.31 28.27
N GLY A 8 -60.46 35.54 29.02
CA GLY A 8 -60.11 35.66 30.44
C GLY A 8 -59.19 34.53 30.95
N LEU A 9 -59.10 34.41 32.28
CA LEU A 9 -58.08 33.64 32.99
C LEU A 9 -58.72 32.55 33.88
N ALA A 10 -58.05 31.41 34.04
CA ALA A 10 -58.36 30.40 35.06
C ALA A 10 -57.06 29.89 35.72
N LEU A 11 -57.13 29.65 37.03
CA LEU A 11 -56.02 29.18 37.89
C LEU A 11 -55.74 27.68 37.63
N ALA A 12 -54.64 27.03 38.06
CA ALA A 12 -53.77 27.28 39.21
C ALA A 12 -52.41 26.53 39.09
N GLY A 13 -51.52 26.69 40.09
CA GLY A 13 -50.76 25.55 40.63
C GLY A 13 -49.25 25.44 40.30
N PHE A 14 -48.43 26.04 41.17
CA PHE A 14 -47.14 25.54 41.69
C PHE A 14 -46.20 24.63 40.84
N VAL A 15 -45.01 25.18 40.60
CA VAL A 15 -43.67 24.56 40.80
C VAL A 15 -43.36 23.22 40.11
N SER A 16 -42.46 23.29 39.12
CA SER A 16 -41.14 22.64 39.27
C SER A 16 -40.05 23.36 38.45
N LEU A 17 -38.84 23.48 39.02
CA LEU A 17 -37.64 23.75 38.23
C LEU A 17 -37.09 22.41 37.75
N PHE A 18 -37.19 22.14 36.45
CA PHE A 18 -36.45 21.06 35.80
C PHE A 18 -35.66 21.59 34.60
N GLY A 19 -34.71 22.48 34.89
CA GLY A 19 -33.53 22.62 34.05
C GLY A 19 -32.66 21.38 34.23
N ILE A 20 -32.92 20.34 33.44
CA ILE A 20 -32.09 19.13 33.42
C ILE A 20 -30.79 19.46 32.67
N SER A 21 -29.86 20.07 33.40
CA SER A 21 -28.45 19.94 33.08
C SER A 21 -28.07 18.49 33.33
N ALA A 22 -28.06 17.68 32.27
CA ALA A 22 -27.46 16.36 32.31
C ALA A 22 -25.96 16.55 32.61
N VAL A 23 -25.56 16.33 33.85
CA VAL A 23 -24.14 16.24 34.21
C VAL A 23 -23.66 14.89 33.71
N HIS A 24 -23.22 14.87 32.45
CA HIS A 24 -22.58 13.70 31.85
C HIS A 24 -21.47 13.20 32.79
N ALA A 25 -21.58 11.95 33.23
CA ALA A 25 -20.52 11.31 33.99
C ALA A 25 -19.28 11.23 33.10
N ALA A 26 -18.18 11.83 33.53
CA ALA A 26 -16.94 11.82 32.76
C ALA A 26 -16.38 10.39 32.69
N VAL A 27 -16.65 9.69 31.58
CA VAL A 27 -16.14 8.35 31.32
C VAL A 27 -14.59 8.37 31.42
N PRO A 28 -13.97 7.57 32.31
CA PRO A 28 -12.52 7.55 32.43
C PRO A 28 -11.87 7.12 31.11
N ALA A 29 -10.84 7.83 30.67
CA ALA A 29 -10.02 7.51 29.47
C ALA A 29 -9.15 6.24 29.62
N THR A 30 -9.56 5.35 30.52
CA THR A 30 -8.92 4.12 30.97
C THR A 30 -9.95 3.03 31.29
N GLU A 31 -11.26 3.28 31.06
CA GLU A 31 -12.29 2.25 31.22
C GLU A 31 -12.02 1.05 30.29
N VAL A 32 -12.12 -0.17 30.83
CA VAL A 32 -11.95 -1.41 30.09
C VAL A 32 -13.30 -2.10 29.95
N VAL A 33 -13.76 -2.29 28.72
CA VAL A 33 -15.05 -2.94 28.40
C VAL A 33 -14.86 -4.39 27.96
N GLN A 34 -15.94 -5.18 27.99
CA GLN A 34 -15.93 -6.52 27.41
C GLN A 34 -16.40 -6.47 25.95
N LEU A 35 -15.54 -6.90 25.01
CA LEU A 35 -15.92 -6.96 23.59
C LEU A 35 -16.94 -8.10 23.33
N PRO A 36 -18.00 -7.89 22.53
CA PRO A 36 -19.06 -8.87 22.30
C PRO A 36 -18.55 -10.25 21.88
N SER A 37 -19.07 -11.31 22.50
CA SER A 37 -18.79 -12.71 22.17
C SER A 37 -19.59 -13.24 20.97
N GLU A 38 -20.56 -12.47 20.49
CA GLU A 38 -21.48 -12.85 19.42
C GLU A 38 -20.87 -12.73 18.02
N VAL A 39 -21.05 -13.77 17.20
CA VAL A 39 -20.52 -13.85 15.82
C VAL A 39 -21.06 -12.72 14.91
N ALA A 40 -22.27 -12.21 15.17
CA ALA A 40 -22.83 -11.07 14.44
C ALA A 40 -21.97 -9.79 14.56
N TYR A 41 -21.27 -9.63 15.68
CA TYR A 41 -20.30 -8.57 16.00
C TYR A 41 -18.84 -9.05 15.90
N GLY A 42 -18.61 -10.24 15.33
CA GLY A 42 -17.30 -10.88 15.17
C GLY A 42 -16.66 -11.39 16.46
N GLY A 43 -17.45 -11.82 17.43
CA GLY A 43 -16.93 -12.68 18.50
C GLY A 43 -16.41 -13.98 17.90
N GLY A 44 -15.15 -14.32 18.22
CA GLY A 44 -14.44 -15.47 17.63
C GLY A 44 -13.57 -15.15 16.41
N ASP A 45 -13.71 -13.96 15.81
CA ASP A 45 -12.83 -13.49 14.74
C ASP A 45 -11.39 -13.30 15.24
N LYS A 46 -10.42 -13.46 14.35
CA LYS A 46 -8.99 -13.27 14.64
C LYS A 46 -8.45 -12.05 13.90
N VAL A 47 -7.65 -11.26 14.60
CA VAL A 47 -6.85 -10.19 13.99
C VAL A 47 -5.89 -10.82 12.97
N GLY A 48 -5.85 -10.27 11.76
CA GLY A 48 -4.98 -10.74 10.70
C GLY A 48 -5.48 -10.35 9.32
N SER A 49 -4.80 -9.39 8.69
CA SER A 49 -5.06 -8.96 7.32
C SER A 49 -3.76 -8.86 6.54
N GLN A 50 -3.81 -9.29 5.28
CA GLN A 50 -2.68 -9.24 4.35
C GLN A 50 -2.32 -7.81 3.90
N LEU A 51 -3.10 -6.81 4.32
CA LEU A 51 -2.94 -5.41 3.91
C LEU A 51 -2.26 -4.54 4.96
N VAL A 52 -1.95 -5.08 6.15
CA VAL A 52 -1.30 -4.33 7.24
C VAL A 52 0.20 -4.25 6.99
N ALA A 53 0.75 -3.03 6.94
CA ALA A 53 2.15 -2.77 6.64
C ALA A 53 2.90 -2.29 7.89
N ALA A 54 3.32 -3.20 8.77
CA ALA A 54 3.93 -2.87 10.08
C ALA A 54 5.37 -2.31 10.00
N THR A 55 5.69 -1.49 9.00
CA THR A 55 7.04 -0.97 8.68
C THR A 55 7.21 0.51 9.01
N TYR A 56 6.20 1.17 9.59
CA TYR A 56 6.18 2.59 9.94
C TYR A 56 5.24 2.90 11.10
N ASN A 57 5.47 4.04 11.75
CA ASN A 57 4.66 4.51 12.89
C ASN A 57 3.43 5.33 12.44
N ALA A 58 2.67 5.81 13.42
CA ALA A 58 1.44 6.56 13.21
C ALA A 58 1.66 7.87 12.42
N GLY A 59 1.07 7.95 11.22
CA GLY A 59 1.17 9.12 10.33
C GLY A 59 2.40 9.15 9.41
N GLU A 60 3.31 8.17 9.52
CA GLU A 60 4.47 8.02 8.63
C GLU A 60 4.12 7.29 7.31
N GLY A 61 2.86 6.91 7.10
CA GLY A 61 2.37 6.16 5.95
C GLY A 61 0.84 6.12 5.88
N PRO A 62 0.26 5.50 4.83
CA PRO A 62 -1.18 5.31 4.73
C PRO A 62 -1.73 4.37 5.82
N GLY A 63 -2.97 4.57 6.26
CA GLY A 63 -3.49 3.83 7.40
C GLY A 63 -4.88 4.23 7.87
N ILE A 64 -5.25 3.71 9.04
CA ILE A 64 -6.49 4.03 9.75
C ILE A 64 -6.15 4.44 11.18
N TRP A 65 -6.42 5.71 11.52
CA TRP A 65 -6.48 6.17 12.89
C TRP A 65 -7.86 5.85 13.47
N ILE A 66 -7.90 5.33 14.69
CA ILE A 66 -9.15 5.01 15.38
C ILE A 66 -9.03 5.24 16.89
N VAL A 67 -10.11 5.74 17.48
CA VAL A 67 -10.34 5.80 18.92
C VAL A 67 -11.83 5.56 19.20
N ALA A 68 -12.15 4.97 20.35
CA ALA A 68 -13.51 4.70 20.80
C ALA A 68 -13.76 5.29 22.20
N ASP A 69 -15.03 5.55 22.51
CA ASP A 69 -15.47 6.01 23.84
C ASP A 69 -15.48 4.85 24.86
N GLY A 70 -15.81 3.64 24.40
CA GLY A 70 -15.55 2.38 25.08
C GLY A 70 -14.55 1.51 24.29
N GLY A 71 -15.02 0.38 23.77
CA GLY A 71 -14.20 -0.55 22.98
C GLY A 71 -14.52 -0.53 21.48
N TYR A 72 -13.70 -1.19 20.66
CA TYR A 72 -14.01 -1.41 19.25
C TYR A 72 -13.44 -2.71 18.65
N ARG A 73 -14.03 -3.14 17.53
CA ARG A 73 -13.39 -3.99 16.51
C ARG A 73 -13.42 -3.31 15.15
N LEU A 74 -12.26 -3.15 14.51
CA LEU A 74 -12.07 -2.48 13.23
C LEU A 74 -11.85 -3.50 12.11
N TYR A 75 -12.63 -3.38 11.04
CA TYR A 75 -12.61 -4.26 9.88
C TYR A 75 -12.38 -3.49 8.59
N HIS A 76 -11.70 -4.11 7.63
CA HIS A 76 -11.65 -3.71 6.22
C HIS A 76 -12.10 -4.88 5.37
N ASN A 77 -13.10 -4.65 4.49
CA ASN A 77 -13.68 -5.65 3.59
C ASN A 77 -14.03 -7.01 4.27
N GLY A 78 -14.37 -6.95 5.56
CA GLY A 78 -14.76 -8.11 6.37
C GLY A 78 -13.64 -8.76 7.19
N ALA A 79 -12.36 -8.48 6.90
CA ALA A 79 -11.23 -8.95 7.70
C ALA A 79 -11.03 -8.07 8.94
N LEU A 80 -10.78 -8.70 10.11
CA LEU A 80 -10.51 -7.99 11.37
C LEU A 80 -9.06 -7.45 11.35
N LEU A 81 -8.93 -6.12 11.31
CA LEU A 81 -7.64 -5.42 11.28
C LEU A 81 -7.07 -5.22 12.68
N ALA A 82 -7.92 -4.78 13.61
CA ALA A 82 -7.54 -4.46 14.99
C ALA A 82 -8.77 -4.53 15.89
N GLN A 83 -8.53 -4.72 17.18
CA GLN A 83 -9.55 -4.52 18.21
C GLN A 83 -8.90 -3.90 19.45
N ASP A 84 -9.68 -3.13 20.19
CA ASP A 84 -9.27 -2.56 21.47
C ASP A 84 -10.44 -2.58 22.45
N ASN A 85 -10.15 -2.87 23.71
CA ASN A 85 -11.12 -2.92 24.80
C ASN A 85 -10.97 -1.76 25.80
N GLN A 86 -10.03 -0.82 25.59
CA GLN A 86 -9.81 0.34 26.46
C GLN A 86 -10.36 1.63 25.82
N ALA A 87 -11.21 2.33 26.57
CA ALA A 87 -11.71 3.67 26.28
C ALA A 87 -10.59 4.67 26.01
N GLY A 88 -10.79 5.57 25.04
CA GLY A 88 -9.88 6.67 24.73
C GLY A 88 -8.52 6.28 24.15
N ARG A 89 -8.17 4.99 24.08
CA ARG A 89 -6.88 4.53 23.56
C ARG A 89 -6.84 4.62 22.04
N VAL A 90 -6.10 5.61 21.54
CA VAL A 90 -5.84 5.78 20.11
C VAL A 90 -5.01 4.61 19.58
N ARG A 91 -5.36 4.13 18.39
CA ARG A 91 -4.43 3.35 17.54
C ARG A 91 -4.35 3.94 16.15
N PHE A 92 -3.21 3.68 15.51
CA PHE A 92 -3.05 3.73 14.07
C PHE A 92 -2.84 2.30 13.56
N VAL A 93 -3.48 1.95 12.45
CA VAL A 93 -3.28 0.69 11.74
C VAL A 93 -2.70 1.01 10.36
N PRO A 94 -1.42 0.73 10.09
CA PRO A 94 -0.81 0.99 8.79
C PRO A 94 -1.42 0.06 7.73
N MET A 95 -1.86 0.59 6.59
CA MET A 95 -2.71 -0.15 5.63
C MET A 95 -2.35 0.14 4.18
N THR A 96 -2.55 -0.88 3.33
CA THR A 96 -2.56 -0.75 1.86
C THR A 96 -4.01 -0.85 1.37
N PHE A 97 -4.54 0.22 0.78
CA PHE A 97 -5.89 0.20 0.18
C PHE A 97 -5.83 -0.31 -1.27
N LEU A 98 -6.71 -1.25 -1.59
CA LEU A 98 -6.72 -1.96 -2.87
C LEU A 98 -7.63 -1.28 -3.89
N PRO A 99 -7.36 -1.41 -5.21
CA PRO A 99 -8.31 -1.03 -6.25
C PRO A 99 -9.71 -1.65 -6.07
N GLY A 100 -10.74 -0.84 -6.29
CA GLY A 100 -12.15 -1.17 -6.10
C GLY A 100 -12.72 -0.68 -4.75
N GLU A 101 -13.79 -1.36 -4.30
CA GLU A 101 -14.51 -1.04 -3.06
C GLU A 101 -13.66 -1.34 -1.82
N ASN A 102 -13.47 -0.32 -0.98
CA ASN A 102 -12.87 -0.41 0.35
C ASN A 102 -13.95 -0.05 1.38
N ALA A 103 -14.47 -1.05 2.09
CA ALA A 103 -15.43 -0.87 3.17
C ALA A 103 -14.72 -0.93 4.53
N ILE A 104 -14.71 0.18 5.25
CA ILE A 104 -14.33 0.22 6.67
C ILE A 104 -15.58 -0.02 7.51
N SER A 105 -15.47 -0.90 8.49
CA SER A 105 -16.56 -1.17 9.43
C SER A 105 -16.01 -1.24 10.85
N VAL A 106 -16.69 -0.61 11.78
CA VAL A 106 -16.31 -0.56 13.19
C VAL A 106 -17.48 -1.06 14.03
N VAL A 107 -17.26 -2.14 14.78
CA VAL A 107 -18.14 -2.48 15.89
C VAL A 107 -17.70 -1.62 17.07
N GLY A 108 -18.42 -0.54 17.35
CA GLY A 108 -18.26 0.24 18.58
C GLY A 108 -18.96 -0.47 19.75
N VAL A 109 -18.36 -0.41 20.92
CA VAL A 109 -18.85 -1.04 22.17
C VAL A 109 -18.92 0.03 23.25
N ASN A 110 -20.07 0.15 23.89
CA ASN A 110 -20.30 1.15 24.92
C ASN A 110 -19.63 0.76 26.25
N GLY A 111 -19.06 1.76 26.94
CA GLY A 111 -18.71 1.69 28.35
C GLY A 111 -19.83 2.35 29.18
N LYS A 112 -19.53 3.51 29.74
CA LYS A 112 -20.48 4.38 30.49
C LYS A 112 -21.00 5.58 29.69
N GLY A 113 -21.00 5.52 28.36
CA GLY A 113 -21.29 6.67 27.48
C GLY A 113 -21.96 6.26 26.18
N ALA A 114 -21.19 6.20 25.10
CA ALA A 114 -21.66 5.81 23.78
C ALA A 114 -20.93 4.57 23.23
N PRO A 115 -21.55 3.79 22.32
CA PRO A 115 -20.80 2.94 21.38
C PRO A 115 -20.15 3.80 20.27
N GLY A 116 -19.59 4.95 20.66
CA GLY A 116 -19.11 6.01 19.79
C GLY A 116 -17.66 5.85 19.40
N VAL A 117 -17.32 6.26 18.18
CA VAL A 117 -15.97 6.14 17.61
C VAL A 117 -15.58 7.39 16.83
N MET A 118 -14.29 7.65 16.70
CA MET A 118 -13.74 8.62 15.76
C MET A 118 -12.66 7.95 14.90
N VAL A 119 -12.72 8.15 13.59
CA VAL A 119 -11.92 7.44 12.59
C VAL A 119 -11.40 8.41 11.53
N GLN A 120 -10.12 8.30 11.19
CA GLN A 120 -9.53 8.91 10.00
C GLN A 120 -8.87 7.81 9.17
N ILE A 121 -9.09 7.83 7.86
CA ILE A 121 -8.55 6.88 6.89
C ILE A 121 -7.66 7.69 5.95
N ASP A 122 -6.38 7.35 5.87
CA ASP A 122 -5.41 8.05 5.04
C ASP A 122 -4.91 7.11 3.94
N ASP A 123 -5.29 7.36 2.69
CA ASP A 123 -4.71 6.75 1.48
C ASP A 123 -3.66 7.71 0.86
N LEU A 124 -2.98 7.26 -0.19
CA LEU A 124 -1.80 7.92 -0.78
C LEU A 124 -2.00 9.41 -1.13
N ASP A 125 -3.11 9.76 -1.79
CA ASP A 125 -3.46 11.14 -2.15
C ASP A 125 -4.58 11.76 -1.29
N LYS A 126 -5.41 10.93 -0.63
CA LYS A 126 -6.73 11.32 -0.10
C LYS A 126 -6.98 10.81 1.31
N SER A 127 -7.57 11.68 2.15
CA SER A 127 -8.02 11.33 3.50
C SER A 127 -9.54 11.32 3.58
N TYR A 128 -10.09 10.40 4.36
CA TYR A 128 -11.52 10.30 4.68
C TYR A 128 -11.71 10.34 6.20
N TYR A 129 -12.83 10.91 6.64
CA TYR A 129 -13.04 11.26 8.05
C TYR A 129 -14.39 10.74 8.55
N SER A 130 -14.49 10.42 9.85
CA SER A 130 -15.76 10.07 10.48
C SER A 130 -16.68 11.29 10.61
N GLY A 131 -17.96 11.10 10.27
CA GLY A 131 -18.98 12.15 10.21
C GLY A 131 -20.25 11.69 9.50
N SER A 132 -21.08 12.63 9.06
CA SER A 132 -22.42 12.38 8.48
C SER A 132 -22.48 11.49 7.23
N GLY A 133 -21.36 11.27 6.54
CA GLY A 133 -21.27 10.34 5.41
C GLY A 133 -21.23 8.85 5.81
N TRP A 134 -21.11 8.54 7.11
CA TRP A 134 -21.08 7.16 7.61
C TRP A 134 -22.49 6.60 7.80
N LYS A 135 -22.62 5.28 7.67
CA LYS A 135 -23.81 4.52 8.06
C LYS A 135 -23.65 3.98 9.48
N SER A 136 -24.77 3.76 10.17
CA SER A 136 -24.80 3.10 11.48
C SER A 136 -26.01 2.19 11.66
N LYS A 137 -25.84 1.12 12.44
CA LYS A 137 -26.93 0.25 12.88
C LYS A 137 -26.65 -0.28 14.31
N PRO A 138 -27.54 -0.08 15.29
CA PRO A 138 -27.29 -0.48 16.67
C PRO A 138 -27.34 -2.00 16.86
N ALA A 139 -28.34 -2.65 16.25
CA ALA A 139 -28.53 -4.10 16.31
C ALA A 139 -28.34 -4.77 14.93
N VAL A 140 -27.45 -5.75 14.84
CA VAL A 140 -27.29 -6.62 13.67
C VAL A 140 -27.60 -8.07 14.03
N SER A 141 -28.44 -8.73 13.22
CA SER A 141 -28.85 -10.14 13.44
C SER A 141 -27.86 -11.17 12.86
N ASN A 142 -26.87 -10.72 12.09
CA ASN A 142 -25.83 -11.54 11.48
C ASN A 142 -24.62 -10.67 11.07
N ASN A 143 -23.57 -11.31 10.56
CA ASN A 143 -22.31 -10.67 10.15
C ASN A 143 -22.23 -10.29 8.65
N SER A 144 -23.33 -10.37 7.89
CA SER A 144 -23.32 -10.16 6.42
C SER A 144 -22.83 -8.79 5.96
N TRP A 145 -22.84 -7.79 6.85
CA TRP A 145 -22.27 -6.46 6.63
C TRP A 145 -20.77 -6.48 6.31
N LYS A 146 -20.06 -7.55 6.68
CA LYS A 146 -18.66 -7.80 6.31
C LYS A 146 -18.47 -8.04 4.81
N ASN A 147 -19.46 -8.65 4.15
CA ASN A 147 -19.35 -9.17 2.79
C ASN A 147 -19.37 -8.05 1.72
N LYS A 148 -18.64 -8.24 0.61
CA LYS A 148 -18.78 -7.40 -0.58
C LYS A 148 -20.21 -7.51 -1.14
N GLY A 149 -20.81 -6.39 -1.56
CA GLY A 149 -22.23 -6.35 -1.95
C GLY A 149 -23.23 -6.36 -0.79
N ARG A 150 -22.77 -6.01 0.43
CA ARG A 150 -23.59 -5.78 1.64
C ARG A 150 -24.85 -4.94 1.38
N ASP A 151 -26.01 -5.38 1.89
CA ASP A 151 -27.22 -4.55 1.87
C ASP A 151 -27.21 -3.51 3.00
N LEU A 152 -27.27 -2.23 2.60
CA LEU A 152 -27.31 -1.07 3.49
C LEU A 152 -28.67 -0.32 3.43
N SER A 153 -29.68 -0.88 2.78
CA SER A 153 -31.03 -0.29 2.66
C SER A 153 -31.65 0.00 4.03
N GLN A 154 -31.49 -0.93 4.98
CA GLN A 154 -31.96 -0.84 6.36
C GLN A 154 -30.91 -0.25 7.33
N TRP A 155 -30.05 0.67 6.88
CA TRP A 155 -29.04 1.34 7.72
C TRP A 155 -29.26 2.84 7.79
N GLY A 156 -29.35 3.38 9.00
CA GLY A 156 -29.40 4.81 9.26
C GLY A 156 -28.08 5.50 8.91
N GLY A 157 -28.11 6.82 8.79
CA GLY A 157 -26.88 7.62 8.84
C GLY A 157 -26.33 7.63 10.27
N ALA A 158 -25.01 7.63 10.42
CA ALA A 158 -24.37 7.80 11.71
C ALA A 158 -24.59 9.24 12.19
N THR A 159 -25.04 9.39 13.44
CA THR A 159 -25.20 10.71 14.05
C THR A 159 -23.82 11.26 14.41
N THR A 160 -23.61 12.55 14.18
CA THR A 160 -22.37 13.24 14.57
C THR A 160 -22.54 13.87 15.94
N LEU A 161 -21.57 13.67 16.83
CA LEU A 161 -21.51 14.27 18.16
C LEU A 161 -20.77 15.61 18.11
N ASN A 162 -21.33 16.63 18.77
CA ASN A 162 -20.79 18.01 18.79
C ASN A 162 -19.63 18.20 19.79
N TYR A 163 -18.71 17.24 19.88
CA TYR A 163 -17.45 17.39 20.61
C TYR A 163 -16.36 18.00 19.73
N ALA A 164 -15.41 18.72 20.34
CA ALA A 164 -14.21 19.15 19.64
C ALA A 164 -13.32 17.94 19.29
N SER A 165 -12.71 17.93 18.10
CA SER A 165 -11.93 16.77 17.62
C SER A 165 -10.59 16.55 18.35
N ASN A 166 -10.25 17.41 19.32
CA ASN A 166 -9.14 17.25 20.27
C ASN A 166 -9.60 16.78 21.68
N LYS A 167 -10.84 16.27 21.79
CA LYS A 167 -11.45 15.79 23.04
C LYS A 167 -12.05 14.40 22.89
N LEU A 168 -12.05 13.64 23.98
CA LEU A 168 -12.96 12.49 24.17
C LEU A 168 -14.36 13.00 24.54
N PRO A 169 -15.44 12.19 24.37
CA PRO A 169 -16.80 12.54 24.83
C PRO A 169 -16.87 12.90 26.32
N SER A 170 -16.02 12.29 27.16
CA SER A 170 -15.85 12.61 28.58
C SER A 170 -15.18 13.96 28.88
N GLY A 171 -14.81 14.75 27.87
CA GLY A 171 -14.15 16.05 28.04
C GLY A 171 -12.63 15.97 28.32
N ALA A 172 -12.08 14.77 28.48
CA ALA A 172 -10.63 14.54 28.55
C ALA A 172 -9.93 14.92 27.23
N ALA A 173 -8.65 15.28 27.29
CA ALA A 173 -7.87 15.59 26.09
C ALA A 173 -7.61 14.33 25.25
N LEU A 174 -7.85 14.41 23.93
CA LEU A 174 -7.43 13.38 22.99
C LEU A 174 -5.96 13.61 22.63
N THR A 175 -5.09 12.66 22.96
CA THR A 175 -3.65 12.70 22.67
C THR A 175 -3.27 11.54 21.74
N GLY A 176 -2.24 11.73 20.90
CA GLY A 176 -1.74 10.70 20.00
C GLY A 176 -2.60 10.40 18.75
N PHE A 177 -3.70 11.12 18.51
CA PHE A 177 -4.46 11.05 17.26
C PHE A 177 -3.88 11.98 16.18
N ALA A 178 -4.24 11.75 14.92
CA ALA A 178 -3.86 12.58 13.77
C ALA A 178 -3.99 14.09 14.04
N ALA A 179 -2.88 14.81 13.91
CA ALA A 179 -2.87 16.27 14.06
C ALA A 179 -3.78 16.93 13.02
N ASN A 180 -4.52 17.96 13.43
CA ASN A 180 -5.47 18.70 12.60
C ASN A 180 -6.61 17.85 11.97
N THR A 181 -6.95 16.70 12.58
CA THR A 181 -8.01 15.84 12.04
C THR A 181 -9.36 16.56 11.88
N GLN A 182 -9.99 16.33 10.74
CA GLN A 182 -11.36 16.77 10.46
C GLN A 182 -12.42 15.77 10.98
N ALA A 183 -11.99 14.59 11.45
CA ALA A 183 -12.84 13.55 11.99
C ALA A 183 -13.71 14.05 13.15
N LYS A 184 -14.91 13.47 13.24
CA LYS A 184 -15.90 13.72 14.30
C LYS A 184 -16.29 12.42 14.97
N TRP A 185 -16.62 12.50 16.25
CA TRP A 185 -17.23 11.41 16.98
C TRP A 185 -18.58 11.04 16.35
N ILE A 186 -18.78 9.75 16.07
CA ILE A 186 -20.00 9.22 15.44
C ILE A 186 -20.54 7.99 16.17
N TRP A 187 -21.86 7.82 16.12
CA TRP A 187 -22.63 6.81 16.87
C TRP A 187 -24.04 6.63 16.28
N THR A 188 -24.86 5.80 16.94
CA THR A 188 -26.25 5.44 16.59
C THR A 188 -27.33 6.37 17.16
N SER A 189 -26.95 7.45 17.86
CA SER A 189 -27.81 8.44 18.54
C SER A 189 -28.36 8.09 19.93
N ALA A 190 -28.05 6.93 20.51
CA ALA A 190 -28.47 6.57 21.86
C ALA A 190 -27.32 6.15 22.79
N GLU A 191 -27.25 6.76 23.98
CA GLU A 191 -26.33 6.40 25.08
C GLU A 191 -26.68 5.03 25.70
N THR A 192 -27.89 4.52 25.43
CA THR A 192 -28.35 3.20 25.91
C THR A 192 -27.99 2.04 24.99
N ASP A 193 -27.46 2.29 23.79
CA ASP A 193 -27.03 1.21 22.89
C ASP A 193 -25.75 0.57 23.45
N PRO A 194 -25.71 -0.76 23.70
CA PRO A 194 -24.50 -1.42 24.21
C PRO A 194 -23.44 -1.60 23.11
N THR A 195 -23.88 -1.61 21.85
CA THR A 195 -23.05 -1.84 20.66
C THR A 195 -23.60 -1.05 19.48
N ALA A 196 -22.75 -0.72 18.53
CA ALA A 196 -23.14 -0.22 17.21
C ALA A 196 -22.22 -0.78 16.14
N VAL A 197 -22.75 -1.08 14.95
CA VAL A 197 -21.91 -1.25 13.75
C VAL A 197 -21.98 0.04 12.94
N LEU A 198 -20.82 0.67 12.75
CA LEU A 198 -20.63 1.87 11.94
C LEU A 198 -19.84 1.53 10.69
N LEU A 199 -20.21 2.08 9.53
CA LEU A 199 -19.72 1.61 8.24
C LEU A 199 -19.55 2.76 7.24
N PHE A 200 -18.44 2.76 6.51
CA PHE A 200 -18.16 3.68 5.42
C PHE A 200 -17.51 2.96 4.24
N THR A 201 -17.87 3.34 3.02
CA THR A 201 -17.36 2.75 1.79
C THR A 201 -16.77 3.84 0.90
N PHE A 202 -15.54 3.64 0.44
CA PHE A 202 -14.91 4.44 -0.62
C PHE A 202 -14.42 3.52 -1.74
N ASN A 203 -14.08 4.10 -2.89
CA ASN A 203 -13.55 3.37 -4.02
C ASN A 203 -12.20 3.96 -4.44
N VAL A 204 -11.19 3.11 -4.51
CA VAL A 204 -9.87 3.42 -5.09
C VAL A 204 -9.94 2.98 -6.55
N LYS A 205 -10.00 3.93 -7.49
CA LYS A 205 -10.15 3.61 -8.92
C LYS A 205 -9.60 4.73 -9.80
N ALA A 206 -9.33 4.41 -11.05
CA ALA A 206 -9.04 5.39 -12.09
C ALA A 206 -10.16 6.44 -12.22
N GLU A 207 -9.76 7.67 -12.52
CA GLU A 207 -10.62 8.69 -13.12
C GLU A 207 -10.56 8.59 -14.65
N GLY A 208 -11.38 9.35 -15.37
CA GLY A 208 -11.32 9.48 -16.83
C GLY A 208 -11.63 8.21 -17.63
N PHE A 209 -10.97 8.05 -18.79
CA PHE A 209 -11.20 6.93 -19.71
C PHE A 209 -10.94 5.57 -19.06
N GLY A 210 -9.93 5.46 -18.18
CA GLY A 210 -9.61 4.23 -17.46
C GLY A 210 -10.55 3.83 -16.32
N ALA A 211 -11.59 4.61 -16.03
CA ALA A 211 -12.47 4.44 -14.85
C ALA A 211 -13.26 3.12 -14.77
N SER A 212 -13.21 2.28 -15.81
CA SER A 212 -13.78 0.92 -15.88
C SER A 212 -12.77 -0.19 -15.51
N THR A 213 -11.49 0.12 -15.38
CA THR A 213 -10.41 -0.85 -15.15
C THR A 213 -10.52 -1.54 -13.79
N THR A 214 -10.34 -2.87 -13.75
CA THR A 214 -10.49 -3.69 -12.54
C THR A 214 -9.26 -4.54 -12.18
N GLY A 215 -8.34 -4.72 -13.12
CA GLY A 215 -7.10 -5.47 -12.92
C GLY A 215 -7.34 -6.90 -12.42
N GLY A 216 -6.64 -7.25 -11.34
CA GLY A 216 -6.71 -8.55 -10.69
C GLY A 216 -7.87 -8.75 -9.70
N ALA A 217 -8.80 -7.79 -9.58
CA ALA A 217 -9.83 -7.79 -8.53
C ALA A 217 -10.89 -8.91 -8.64
N ALA A 218 -10.85 -9.71 -9.70
CA ALA A 218 -11.71 -10.89 -9.90
C ALA A 218 -11.09 -12.21 -9.38
N GLY A 219 -9.84 -12.19 -8.91
CA GLY A 219 -9.12 -13.40 -8.48
C GLY A 219 -8.37 -13.23 -7.16
N ASN A 220 -7.28 -13.99 -6.99
CA ASN A 220 -6.61 -14.13 -5.70
C ASN A 220 -5.69 -12.94 -5.37
N ILE A 221 -5.58 -12.64 -4.08
CA ILE A 221 -4.51 -11.81 -3.53
C ILE A 221 -3.31 -12.71 -3.23
N VAL A 222 -2.11 -12.30 -3.67
CA VAL A 222 -0.84 -12.99 -3.41
C VAL A 222 0.24 -12.00 -2.98
N PHE A 223 1.23 -12.47 -2.24
CA PHE A 223 2.47 -11.71 -1.99
C PHE A 223 3.58 -12.12 -2.95
N ALA A 224 4.40 -11.16 -3.35
CA ALA A 224 5.67 -11.40 -4.02
C ALA A 224 6.84 -10.87 -3.15
N SER A 225 7.72 -11.76 -2.72
CA SER A 225 8.84 -11.49 -1.81
C SER A 225 10.18 -11.26 -2.51
N ASP A 226 10.20 -11.40 -3.83
CA ASP A 226 11.39 -11.30 -4.70
C ASP A 226 10.98 -10.93 -6.14
N SER A 227 11.93 -10.47 -6.95
CA SER A 227 11.66 -10.07 -8.35
C SER A 227 11.22 -11.24 -9.25
N ALA A 228 11.59 -12.48 -8.87
CA ALA A 228 11.18 -13.70 -9.57
C ALA A 228 9.69 -14.02 -9.39
N SER A 229 9.15 -13.86 -8.18
CA SER A 229 7.73 -14.05 -7.88
C SER A 229 6.86 -12.95 -8.47
N ILE A 230 7.32 -11.69 -8.48
CA ILE A 230 6.65 -10.59 -9.20
C ILE A 230 6.47 -10.96 -10.68
N ARG A 231 7.57 -11.34 -11.35
CA ARG A 231 7.56 -11.80 -12.75
C ARG A 231 6.60 -12.99 -12.95
N LYS A 232 6.70 -14.02 -12.09
CA LYS A 232 5.86 -15.23 -12.16
C LYS A 232 4.37 -14.91 -12.13
N TYR A 233 3.92 -14.03 -11.22
CA TYR A 233 2.51 -13.69 -11.11
C TYR A 233 2.03 -12.76 -12.24
N LEU A 234 2.85 -11.81 -12.70
CA LEU A 234 2.52 -11.02 -13.90
C LEU A 234 2.36 -11.90 -15.16
N GLN A 235 3.09 -13.00 -15.23
CA GLN A 235 3.06 -13.99 -16.31
C GLN A 235 2.04 -15.13 -16.12
N SER A 236 1.30 -15.18 -15.01
CA SER A 236 0.29 -16.24 -14.77
C SER A 236 -1.01 -15.98 -15.53
N ASN A 237 -1.71 -17.04 -15.94
CA ASN A 237 -3.00 -16.93 -16.62
C ASN A 237 -4.16 -16.53 -15.68
N ASP A 238 -3.97 -16.68 -14.37
CA ASP A 238 -4.98 -16.34 -13.35
C ASP A 238 -5.22 -14.82 -13.27
N ALA A 239 -6.42 -14.42 -12.84
CA ALA A 239 -6.62 -13.06 -12.33
C ALA A 239 -5.94 -12.92 -10.96
N VAL A 240 -5.04 -11.95 -10.78
CA VAL A 240 -4.21 -11.85 -9.57
C VAL A 240 -3.99 -10.40 -9.13
N THR A 241 -4.24 -10.13 -7.85
CA THR A 241 -3.75 -8.93 -7.16
C THR A 241 -2.45 -9.28 -6.44
N ILE A 242 -1.34 -8.71 -6.91
CA ILE A 242 0.03 -8.97 -6.47
C ILE A 242 0.44 -7.85 -5.51
N LEU A 243 0.61 -8.19 -4.23
CA LEU A 243 1.11 -7.30 -3.21
C LEU A 243 2.63 -7.40 -3.12
N VAL A 244 3.29 -6.26 -3.14
CA VAL A 244 4.75 -6.15 -3.03
C VAL A 244 5.09 -5.36 -1.75
N PRO A 245 5.70 -5.98 -0.73
CA PRO A 245 6.13 -5.29 0.48
C PRO A 245 7.07 -4.09 0.22
N GLU A 246 7.22 -3.20 1.21
CA GLU A 246 8.12 -2.05 1.10
C GLU A 246 9.58 -2.50 0.92
N GLY A 247 10.26 -1.89 -0.06
CA GLY A 247 11.68 -2.12 -0.33
C GLY A 247 12.08 -1.90 -1.78
N THR A 248 13.23 -2.47 -2.17
CA THR A 248 13.78 -2.40 -3.53
C THR A 248 14.04 -3.80 -4.09
N TYR A 249 13.40 -4.12 -5.21
CA TYR A 249 13.49 -5.39 -5.91
C TYR A 249 14.30 -5.18 -7.18
N ASP A 250 15.47 -5.81 -7.29
CA ASP A 250 16.32 -5.70 -8.48
C ASP A 250 15.88 -6.69 -9.57
N PHE A 251 15.74 -6.20 -10.80
CA PHE A 251 15.41 -6.94 -12.01
C PHE A 251 16.57 -6.94 -13.01
N ARG A 252 17.72 -6.33 -12.71
CA ARG A 252 18.79 -6.11 -13.70
C ARG A 252 19.59 -7.38 -13.97
N GLN A 253 19.43 -7.93 -15.18
CA GLN A 253 20.25 -9.04 -15.69
C GLN A 253 21.30 -8.51 -16.68
N MET A 254 22.53 -8.28 -16.20
CA MET A 254 23.63 -7.74 -17.01
C MET A 254 23.97 -8.64 -18.22
N ARG A 255 24.02 -8.03 -19.41
CA ARG A 255 24.35 -8.64 -20.70
C ARG A 255 25.14 -7.64 -21.55
N ASN A 256 25.86 -8.13 -22.55
CA ASN A 256 26.48 -7.27 -23.56
C ASN A 256 25.40 -6.76 -24.54
N ALA A 257 25.17 -5.45 -24.54
CA ALA A 257 24.15 -4.77 -25.33
C ALA A 257 24.35 -4.94 -26.84
N VAL A 258 25.61 -5.01 -27.29
CA VAL A 258 25.98 -5.22 -28.70
C VAL A 258 25.63 -6.65 -29.13
N THR A 259 25.91 -7.64 -28.28
CA THR A 259 25.53 -9.04 -28.52
C THR A 259 24.02 -9.21 -28.68
N GLU A 260 23.21 -8.53 -27.87
CA GLU A 260 21.74 -8.61 -27.99
C GLU A 260 21.19 -7.81 -29.19
N ALA A 261 21.73 -6.62 -29.49
CA ALA A 261 21.35 -5.85 -30.68
C ALA A 261 21.69 -6.59 -31.99
N ASN A 262 22.87 -7.21 -32.07
CA ASN A 262 23.32 -7.99 -33.23
C ASN A 262 22.36 -9.15 -33.58
N LYS A 263 21.75 -9.79 -32.58
CA LYS A 263 20.73 -10.86 -32.79
C LYS A 263 19.44 -10.32 -33.42
N GLN A 264 19.09 -9.06 -33.12
CA GLN A 264 17.90 -8.37 -33.64
C GLN A 264 18.17 -7.64 -34.96
N GLY A 265 19.41 -7.66 -35.48
CA GLY A 265 19.81 -6.90 -36.66
C GLY A 265 19.93 -5.39 -36.42
N ARG A 266 20.04 -4.97 -35.15
CA ARG A 266 20.23 -3.57 -34.74
C ARG A 266 21.69 -3.29 -34.41
N THR A 267 22.08 -2.02 -34.39
CA THR A 267 23.47 -1.58 -34.11
C THR A 267 23.49 -0.58 -32.95
N TRP A 268 24.40 -0.72 -31.99
CA TRP A 268 24.67 0.35 -31.02
C TRP A 268 25.69 1.33 -31.59
N CYS A 269 25.36 2.62 -31.52
CA CYS A 269 26.15 3.73 -32.02
C CYS A 269 26.50 4.67 -30.87
N ARG A 270 27.71 5.24 -30.88
CA ARG A 270 28.16 6.17 -29.84
C ARG A 270 28.75 7.47 -30.39
N THR A 271 28.67 8.54 -29.61
CA THR A 271 29.43 9.78 -29.84
C THR A 271 29.80 10.44 -28.50
N THR A 272 30.55 11.53 -28.55
CA THR A 272 30.85 12.38 -27.38
C THR A 272 29.96 13.62 -27.45
N CYS A 273 29.33 13.98 -26.34
CA CYS A 273 28.43 15.12 -26.27
C CYS A 273 29.16 16.44 -26.53
N SER A 274 28.58 17.28 -27.40
CA SER A 274 29.03 18.65 -27.68
C SER A 274 28.65 19.64 -26.58
N GLU A 275 27.56 19.36 -25.85
CA GLU A 275 27.12 20.10 -24.67
C GLU A 275 27.55 19.41 -23.36
N THR A 276 27.67 20.19 -22.29
CA THR A 276 27.78 19.67 -20.91
C THR A 276 26.41 19.29 -20.37
N ASN A 277 26.31 18.09 -19.79
CA ASN A 277 25.13 17.62 -19.06
C ASN A 277 24.76 18.57 -17.90
N ARG A 278 23.49 19.00 -17.83
CA ARG A 278 23.00 19.99 -16.85
C ARG A 278 23.14 19.54 -15.38
N VAL A 279 23.11 18.24 -15.11
CA VAL A 279 23.16 17.67 -13.75
C VAL A 279 24.61 17.49 -13.30
N THR A 280 25.48 16.95 -14.16
CA THR A 280 26.86 16.59 -13.79
C THR A 280 27.90 17.67 -14.08
N GLY A 281 27.56 18.67 -14.91
CA GLY A 281 28.47 19.73 -15.35
C GLY A 281 29.58 19.26 -16.32
N LYS A 282 29.45 18.06 -16.90
CA LYS A 282 30.49 17.40 -17.71
C LYS A 282 29.96 17.01 -19.09
N THR A 283 30.87 16.87 -20.07
CA THR A 283 30.55 16.19 -21.33
C THR A 283 30.55 14.68 -21.11
N ASN A 284 29.55 13.99 -21.64
CA ASN A 284 29.37 12.55 -21.51
C ASN A 284 29.71 11.80 -22.82
N LYS A 285 29.84 10.47 -22.74
CA LYS A 285 29.70 9.58 -23.90
C LYS A 285 28.25 9.12 -23.98
N PHE A 286 27.69 9.17 -25.17
CA PHE A 286 26.27 8.98 -25.43
C PHE A 286 26.08 7.80 -26.40
N TYR A 287 25.03 7.01 -26.18
CA TYR A 287 24.77 5.76 -26.89
C TYR A 287 23.32 5.72 -27.37
N ARG A 288 23.12 5.49 -28.67
CA ARG A 288 21.80 5.28 -29.31
C ARG A 288 21.79 3.97 -30.09
N ILE A 289 20.63 3.35 -30.21
CA ILE A 289 20.45 2.20 -31.10
C ILE A 289 20.07 2.71 -32.50
N ALA A 290 20.57 2.03 -33.53
CA ALA A 290 20.09 2.15 -34.90
C ALA A 290 19.36 0.86 -35.28
N PHE A 291 18.21 0.98 -35.93
CA PHE A 291 17.40 -0.15 -36.39
C PHE A 291 17.92 -0.82 -37.68
N GLU A 292 19.13 -0.43 -38.10
CA GLU A 292 19.87 -1.01 -39.21
C GLU A 292 21.04 -1.87 -38.71
N LYS A 293 21.45 -2.87 -39.48
CA LYS A 293 22.56 -3.76 -39.14
C LYS A 293 23.90 -3.20 -39.64
N ASN A 294 24.89 -3.14 -38.77
CA ASN A 294 26.23 -2.62 -39.03
C ASN A 294 26.24 -1.16 -39.57
N SER A 295 25.27 -0.34 -39.14
CA SER A 295 25.07 1.03 -39.62
C SER A 295 24.67 1.97 -38.48
N CYS A 296 25.08 3.23 -38.60
CA CYS A 296 24.59 4.34 -37.77
C CYS A 296 23.91 5.43 -38.62
N ALA A 297 23.73 5.21 -39.93
CA ALA A 297 23.31 6.24 -40.87
C ALA A 297 21.87 6.73 -40.62
N SER A 298 20.96 5.82 -40.23
CA SER A 298 19.56 6.12 -39.92
C SER A 298 19.36 7.16 -38.81
N LEU A 299 20.36 7.39 -37.96
CA LEU A 299 20.28 8.33 -36.84
C LEU A 299 20.48 9.80 -37.28
N GLY A 300 21.06 10.04 -38.46
CA GLY A 300 21.27 11.40 -39.01
C GLY A 300 22.31 12.27 -38.27
N GLU A 301 22.89 11.78 -37.17
CA GLU A 301 23.90 12.47 -36.38
C GLU A 301 25.32 12.27 -36.96
N SER A 302 26.14 13.33 -36.96
CA SER A 302 27.53 13.26 -37.41
C SER A 302 28.47 12.79 -36.29
N GLY A 303 29.54 12.08 -36.66
CA GLY A 303 30.55 11.60 -35.70
C GLY A 303 30.17 10.35 -34.90
N LEU A 304 29.07 9.67 -35.26
CA LEU A 304 28.72 8.39 -34.65
C LEU A 304 29.71 7.27 -35.01
N GLU A 305 30.21 6.55 -34.01
CA GLU A 305 30.98 5.32 -34.14
C GLU A 305 30.09 4.09 -33.85
N ILE A 306 30.27 3.00 -34.60
CA ILE A 306 29.69 1.70 -34.24
C ILE A 306 30.40 1.15 -32.99
N VAL A 307 29.63 0.83 -31.95
CA VAL A 307 30.13 0.17 -30.74
C VAL A 307 30.43 -1.30 -31.06
N LYS A 308 31.61 -1.77 -30.66
CA LYS A 308 32.06 -3.14 -30.94
C LYS A 308 31.67 -4.06 -29.79
N GLU A 309 31.47 -5.34 -30.09
CA GLU A 309 31.16 -6.35 -29.07
C GLU A 309 32.29 -6.49 -28.03
N SER A 310 33.54 -6.23 -28.45
CA SER A 310 34.73 -6.10 -27.59
C SER A 310 34.68 -4.95 -26.58
N ASP A 311 33.85 -3.93 -26.82
CA ASP A 311 33.72 -2.78 -25.93
C ASP A 311 32.87 -3.13 -24.68
N ASN A 312 32.21 -4.30 -24.69
CA ASN A 312 31.45 -4.89 -23.59
C ASN A 312 30.45 -3.93 -22.93
N LEU A 313 29.78 -3.10 -23.76
CA LEU A 313 28.72 -2.19 -23.32
C LEU A 313 27.63 -2.97 -22.58
N GLN A 314 27.44 -2.72 -21.29
CA GLN A 314 26.45 -3.43 -20.49
C GLN A 314 25.05 -2.88 -20.76
N ALA A 315 24.07 -3.77 -20.82
CA ALA A 315 22.65 -3.46 -20.66
C ALA A 315 22.02 -4.52 -19.76
N TRP A 316 20.96 -4.17 -19.04
CA TRP A 316 20.09 -5.15 -18.43
C TRP A 316 18.85 -5.36 -19.31
N SER A 317 18.81 -6.52 -19.95
CA SER A 317 17.63 -6.96 -20.71
C SER A 317 16.79 -7.87 -19.81
N ASN A 318 15.63 -7.38 -19.37
CA ASN A 318 14.72 -8.14 -18.52
C ASN A 318 13.24 -7.77 -18.70
N TRP A 319 12.77 -7.61 -19.94
CA TRP A 319 11.35 -7.42 -20.28
C TRP A 319 10.41 -8.39 -19.53
N ILE A 320 9.30 -7.87 -19.01
CA ILE A 320 8.25 -8.62 -18.33
C ILE A 320 6.97 -8.48 -19.17
N THR A 321 6.82 -9.35 -20.18
CA THR A 321 5.50 -9.49 -20.83
C THR A 321 4.49 -10.02 -19.82
N THR A 322 3.25 -9.53 -19.91
CA THR A 322 2.21 -9.81 -18.93
C THR A 322 1.06 -10.64 -19.51
N LYS A 323 0.27 -11.27 -18.63
CA LYS A 323 -1.02 -11.91 -18.94
C LYS A 323 -2.17 -11.12 -18.32
N PRO A 324 -3.39 -11.17 -18.89
CA PRO A 324 -4.45 -10.22 -18.56
C PRO A 324 -4.95 -10.31 -17.12
N ASN A 325 -5.70 -9.30 -16.67
CA ASN A 325 -6.35 -9.22 -15.35
C ASN A 325 -5.34 -9.25 -14.18
N LYS A 326 -4.49 -8.22 -14.11
CA LYS A 326 -3.49 -8.07 -13.02
C LYS A 326 -3.65 -6.76 -12.29
N SER A 327 -3.38 -6.78 -10.99
CA SER A 327 -3.14 -5.57 -10.19
C SER A 327 -1.80 -5.74 -9.48
N LEU A 328 -0.76 -4.98 -9.85
CA LEU A 328 0.51 -4.94 -9.12
C LEU A 328 0.49 -3.74 -8.18
N VAL A 329 0.57 -3.98 -6.87
CA VAL A 329 0.38 -2.96 -5.84
C VAL A 329 1.53 -2.98 -4.84
N GLY A 330 2.27 -1.88 -4.76
CA GLY A 330 3.21 -1.65 -3.67
C GLY A 330 2.48 -1.40 -2.35
N MET A 331 2.94 -2.01 -1.27
CA MET A 331 2.34 -1.88 0.06
C MET A 331 2.83 -0.63 0.80
N GLY A 332 1.99 -0.04 1.63
CA GLY A 332 2.36 1.11 2.47
C GLY A 332 2.88 2.30 1.66
N ARG A 333 4.10 2.74 1.92
CA ARG A 333 4.84 3.79 1.20
C ARG A 333 5.37 3.34 -0.18
N GLY A 334 5.00 2.14 -0.63
CA GLY A 334 5.25 1.64 -1.97
C GLY A 334 6.49 0.75 -2.10
N ALA A 335 6.63 0.16 -3.29
CA ALA A 335 7.70 -0.78 -3.61
C ALA A 335 8.46 -0.36 -4.88
N ASN A 336 9.78 -0.57 -4.89
CA ASN A 336 10.64 -0.05 -5.94
C ASN A 336 11.18 -1.19 -6.82
N LEU A 337 10.97 -1.09 -8.13
CA LEU A 337 11.26 -2.13 -9.13
C LEU A 337 12.45 -1.66 -10.00
N ARG A 338 13.66 -1.95 -9.52
CA ARG A 338 14.91 -1.46 -10.14
C ARG A 338 15.22 -2.22 -11.42
N GLY A 339 15.32 -1.53 -12.56
CA GLY A 339 15.52 -2.14 -13.87
C GLY A 339 14.38 -3.02 -14.35
N ALA A 340 13.18 -2.84 -13.80
CA ALA A 340 11.98 -3.48 -14.32
C ALA A 340 11.50 -2.77 -15.59
N SER A 341 11.12 -3.56 -16.57
CA SER A 341 10.55 -3.11 -17.84
C SER A 341 9.34 -3.99 -18.12
N ILE A 342 8.13 -3.43 -17.97
CA ILE A 342 6.87 -4.18 -17.90
C ILE A 342 6.03 -3.91 -19.15
N VAL A 343 5.53 -4.97 -19.79
CA VAL A 343 4.88 -4.86 -21.10
C VAL A 343 3.48 -5.46 -21.13
N VAL A 344 2.48 -4.64 -21.46
CA VAL A 344 1.11 -5.08 -21.69
C VAL A 344 0.86 -5.23 -23.18
N ARG A 345 0.76 -6.47 -23.65
CA ARG A 345 0.70 -6.83 -25.07
C ARG A 345 -0.66 -7.37 -25.50
N SER A 346 -1.46 -6.57 -26.20
CA SER A 346 -2.79 -7.00 -26.68
C SER A 346 -2.70 -8.08 -27.75
N ASN A 347 -1.65 -8.06 -28.57
CA ASN A 347 -1.34 -9.07 -29.58
C ASN A 347 -0.99 -10.44 -28.93
N GLU A 348 -0.41 -10.45 -27.73
CA GLU A 348 -0.20 -11.64 -26.87
C GLU A 348 -1.39 -11.97 -25.95
N GLY A 349 -2.51 -11.24 -26.09
CA GLY A 349 -3.77 -11.44 -25.35
C GLY A 349 -3.87 -10.75 -23.98
N SER A 350 -3.02 -9.75 -23.70
CA SER A 350 -2.98 -9.04 -22.42
C SER A 350 -3.85 -7.77 -22.41
N TYR A 351 -4.63 -7.58 -21.36
CA TYR A 351 -5.60 -6.48 -21.15
C TYR A 351 -6.01 -6.43 -19.65
N ASN A 352 -6.71 -5.37 -19.22
CA ASN A 352 -7.18 -5.14 -17.86
C ASN A 352 -6.05 -5.19 -16.80
N HIS A 353 -5.28 -4.11 -16.71
CA HIS A 353 -4.13 -3.99 -15.81
C HIS A 353 -4.20 -2.79 -14.88
N ILE A 354 -3.76 -2.97 -13.64
CA ILE A 354 -3.54 -1.90 -12.67
C ILE A 354 -2.11 -1.99 -12.14
N TYR A 355 -1.39 -0.87 -12.14
CA TYR A 355 -0.09 -0.69 -11.50
C TYR A 355 -0.24 0.45 -10.50
N ARG A 356 -0.10 0.19 -9.19
CA ARG A 356 -0.30 1.20 -8.13
C ARG A 356 0.85 1.23 -7.13
N ASN A 357 1.29 2.44 -6.75
CA ASN A 357 2.21 2.67 -5.63
C ASN A 357 3.62 2.08 -5.84
N LEU A 358 4.25 2.39 -6.99
CA LEU A 358 5.51 1.77 -7.41
C LEU A 358 6.54 2.80 -7.88
N GLY A 359 7.79 2.65 -7.46
CA GLY A 359 8.93 3.34 -8.09
C GLY A 359 9.52 2.45 -9.19
N ILE A 360 9.60 2.93 -10.44
CA ILE A 360 10.27 2.23 -11.55
C ILE A 360 11.45 3.10 -11.98
N TYR A 361 12.66 2.52 -11.94
CA TYR A 361 13.89 3.31 -12.10
C TYR A 361 15.11 2.48 -12.50
N ASP A 362 16.16 3.16 -12.96
CA ASP A 362 17.42 2.53 -13.39
C ASP A 362 17.15 1.50 -14.49
N VAL A 363 16.50 1.92 -15.59
CA VAL A 363 16.19 1.12 -16.79
C VAL A 363 17.07 1.61 -17.93
N ASN A 364 18.26 1.01 -18.07
CA ASN A 364 19.29 1.31 -19.07
C ASN A 364 19.57 2.82 -19.35
N PRO A 365 19.66 3.71 -18.34
CA PRO A 365 19.68 5.17 -18.54
C PRO A 365 20.91 5.73 -19.27
N HIS A 366 21.97 4.95 -19.38
CA HIS A 366 23.17 5.26 -20.15
C HIS A 366 23.04 4.91 -21.65
N LEU A 367 21.91 4.33 -22.04
CA LEU A 367 21.49 4.05 -23.41
C LEU A 367 20.23 4.87 -23.72
N ILE A 368 20.00 5.16 -24.98
CA ILE A 368 18.71 5.66 -25.52
C ILE A 368 18.08 4.56 -26.36
N GLU A 369 16.76 4.40 -26.27
CA GLU A 369 16.00 3.30 -26.91
C GLU A 369 16.47 1.90 -26.41
N GLY A 370 16.95 1.87 -25.15
CA GLY A 370 17.41 0.69 -24.42
C GLY A 370 16.35 0.05 -23.51
N GLY A 371 15.12 0.58 -23.49
CA GLY A 371 13.94 -0.04 -22.88
C GLY A 371 13.15 0.87 -21.94
N ASP A 372 11.83 0.68 -21.96
CA ASP A 372 10.82 1.42 -21.20
C ASP A 372 10.63 0.87 -19.80
N GLY A 373 10.10 1.68 -18.88
CA GLY A 373 9.71 1.19 -17.55
C GLY A 373 8.39 0.40 -17.56
N LEU A 374 7.42 0.88 -18.35
CA LEU A 374 6.04 0.37 -18.43
C LEU A 374 5.48 0.81 -19.80
N GLU A 375 5.26 -0.17 -20.68
CA GLU A 375 4.80 0.02 -22.06
C GLU A 375 3.47 -0.73 -22.31
N THR A 376 2.60 -0.15 -23.14
CA THR A 376 1.49 -0.87 -23.79
C THR A 376 1.81 -1.02 -25.27
N VAL A 377 1.62 -2.22 -25.81
CA VAL A 377 1.89 -2.52 -27.23
C VAL A 377 0.71 -3.29 -27.80
N GLY A 378 0.28 -2.89 -29.00
CA GLY A 378 -0.85 -3.51 -29.68
C GLY A 378 -0.80 -3.37 -31.20
N THR A 379 -1.96 -3.23 -31.82
CA THR A 379 -2.12 -2.92 -33.25
C THR A 379 -3.43 -2.18 -33.48
N ALA A 380 -3.56 -1.55 -34.64
CA ALA A 380 -4.79 -0.94 -35.20
C ALA A 380 -6.10 -1.73 -35.00
N SER A 381 -6.04 -3.06 -34.91
CA SER A 381 -7.20 -3.95 -34.75
C SER A 381 -7.31 -4.60 -33.37
N LYS A 382 -6.33 -4.34 -32.48
CA LYS A 382 -6.22 -4.90 -31.13
C LYS A 382 -5.58 -3.86 -30.22
N HIS A 383 -6.39 -2.98 -29.64
CA HIS A 383 -5.92 -2.10 -28.58
C HIS A 383 -5.82 -2.89 -27.26
N VAL A 384 -4.88 -2.53 -26.39
CA VAL A 384 -4.93 -2.87 -24.96
C VAL A 384 -6.18 -2.20 -24.38
N LYS A 385 -6.96 -2.94 -23.59
CA LYS A 385 -8.25 -2.49 -23.05
C LYS A 385 -8.23 -2.51 -21.53
N GLY A 386 -8.50 -1.37 -20.90
CA GLY A 386 -8.49 -1.23 -19.44
C GLY A 386 -7.06 -1.18 -18.90
N PHE A 387 -6.53 0.02 -18.69
CA PHE A 387 -5.20 0.23 -18.14
C PHE A 387 -5.20 1.36 -17.12
N TRP A 388 -4.62 1.12 -15.94
CA TRP A 388 -4.44 2.14 -14.92
C TRP A 388 -3.04 2.09 -14.33
N ALA A 389 -2.29 3.20 -14.43
CA ALA A 389 -1.10 3.46 -13.66
C ALA A 389 -1.40 4.55 -12.61
N ASP A 390 -1.06 4.32 -11.35
CA ASP A 390 -1.40 5.21 -10.22
C ASP A 390 -0.26 5.32 -9.21
N HIS A 391 0.07 6.53 -8.74
CA HIS A 391 1.14 6.73 -7.74
C HIS A 391 2.45 6.03 -8.15
N ILE A 392 2.89 6.36 -9.37
CA ILE A 392 4.07 5.77 -10.00
C ILE A 392 5.18 6.83 -10.03
N SER A 393 6.35 6.54 -9.48
CA SER A 393 7.54 7.40 -9.64
C SER A 393 8.49 6.85 -10.69
N TYR A 394 9.02 7.72 -11.54
CA TYR A 394 9.90 7.44 -12.67
C TYR A 394 11.21 8.21 -12.57
N LYS A 395 12.34 7.53 -12.76
CA LYS A 395 13.67 8.16 -12.81
C LYS A 395 14.68 7.28 -13.54
N TRP A 396 15.57 7.87 -14.36
CA TRP A 396 16.60 7.12 -15.10
C TRP A 396 16.01 5.95 -15.93
N ILE A 397 15.11 6.29 -16.86
CA ILE A 397 14.53 5.39 -17.87
C ILE A 397 15.11 5.77 -19.25
N SER A 398 15.19 4.81 -20.18
CA SER A 398 15.92 4.94 -21.46
C SER A 398 15.07 5.38 -22.67
N ASP A 399 13.75 5.24 -22.61
CA ASP A 399 12.80 5.65 -23.69
C ASP A 399 11.43 6.12 -23.16
N GLY A 400 11.03 5.70 -21.94
CA GLY A 400 9.99 6.38 -21.16
C GLY A 400 8.86 5.47 -20.64
N MET A 401 7.63 5.98 -20.75
CA MET A 401 6.36 5.31 -20.47
C MET A 401 5.48 5.38 -21.72
N ASP A 402 5.80 4.54 -22.70
CA ASP A 402 5.22 4.63 -24.04
C ASP A 402 3.92 3.79 -24.16
N MET A 403 2.83 4.47 -24.54
CA MET A 403 1.45 3.98 -24.47
C MET A 403 0.87 3.77 -25.87
N GLU A 404 1.28 2.70 -26.56
CA GLU A 404 0.79 2.37 -27.90
C GLU A 404 -0.51 1.54 -27.86
N PHE A 405 -1.40 1.84 -28.82
CA PHE A 405 -2.66 1.16 -29.10
C PHE A 405 -3.43 0.83 -27.82
N VAL A 406 -3.84 1.84 -27.05
CA VAL A 406 -4.48 1.64 -25.75
C VAL A 406 -5.77 2.45 -25.58
N ASP A 407 -6.84 1.76 -25.23
CA ASP A 407 -8.13 2.35 -24.93
C ASP A 407 -8.54 2.09 -23.48
N ASP A 408 -9.47 2.90 -22.99
CA ASP A 408 -10.03 2.79 -21.64
C ASP A 408 -8.89 2.88 -20.61
N ALA A 409 -8.08 3.95 -20.71
CA ALA A 409 -6.81 4.07 -19.99
C ALA A 409 -6.61 5.39 -19.21
N THR A 410 -5.90 5.28 -18.08
CA THR A 410 -5.55 6.42 -17.20
C THR A 410 -4.16 6.25 -16.58
N ILE A 411 -3.41 7.36 -16.50
CA ILE A 411 -2.17 7.53 -15.74
C ILE A 411 -2.40 8.66 -14.74
N SER A 412 -2.47 8.34 -13.45
CA SER A 412 -2.74 9.29 -12.37
C SER A 412 -1.64 9.34 -11.33
N TYR A 413 -1.41 10.52 -10.76
CA TYR A 413 -0.37 10.75 -9.73
C TYR A 413 1.01 10.18 -10.14
N LEU A 414 1.34 10.23 -11.44
CA LEU A 414 2.68 9.96 -11.96
C LEU A 414 3.63 11.09 -11.52
N ASP A 415 4.81 10.70 -11.06
CA ASP A 415 5.94 11.54 -10.69
C ASP A 415 7.10 11.19 -11.63
N PHE A 416 7.31 11.97 -12.69
CA PHE A 416 8.32 11.69 -13.70
C PHE A 416 9.50 12.66 -13.57
N ASP A 417 10.61 12.19 -13.00
CA ASP A 417 11.89 12.88 -13.00
C ASP A 417 12.71 12.51 -14.25
N GLY A 418 12.67 13.37 -15.26
CA GLY A 418 13.44 13.23 -16.48
C GLY A 418 14.95 13.40 -16.29
N ALA A 419 15.44 13.78 -15.10
CA ALA A 419 16.87 14.02 -14.87
C ALA A 419 17.73 12.76 -15.13
N ASN A 420 18.69 12.89 -16.06
CA ASN A 420 19.56 11.79 -16.48
C ASN A 420 21.03 12.23 -16.57
N ASP A 421 21.83 11.77 -15.61
CA ASP A 421 23.26 12.02 -15.42
C ASP A 421 24.16 11.44 -16.53
N PHE A 422 23.66 10.46 -17.29
CA PHE A 422 24.46 9.68 -18.25
C PHE A 422 24.41 10.23 -19.69
N ASN A 423 23.34 10.94 -20.07
CA ASN A 423 23.16 11.45 -21.43
C ASN A 423 23.78 12.85 -21.66
N CYS A 424 23.58 13.44 -22.83
CA CYS A 424 24.19 14.74 -23.17
C CYS A 424 23.60 15.97 -22.49
N TRP A 425 22.32 15.95 -22.10
CA TRP A 425 21.59 17.17 -21.75
C TRP A 425 21.30 17.31 -20.25
N GLY A 426 21.46 16.23 -19.48
CA GLY A 426 21.04 16.18 -18.06
C GLY A 426 19.56 15.80 -17.89
N THR A 427 18.88 15.51 -18.99
CA THR A 427 17.44 15.22 -19.07
C THR A 427 17.23 14.20 -20.17
N ASP A 428 16.48 13.13 -19.94
CA ASP A 428 16.23 12.11 -20.96
C ASP A 428 15.42 12.66 -22.14
N PRO A 429 15.76 12.39 -23.42
CA PRO A 429 15.00 12.92 -24.54
C PRO A 429 13.54 12.42 -24.61
N TYR A 430 13.22 11.25 -24.04
CA TYR A 430 11.97 10.53 -24.31
C TYR A 430 11.20 10.21 -23.00
N MET A 431 10.03 10.86 -22.83
CA MET A 431 9.18 10.75 -21.63
C MET A 431 7.97 9.83 -21.84
N ALA A 432 7.13 10.16 -22.82
CA ALA A 432 5.97 9.35 -23.22
C ALA A 432 5.58 9.60 -24.68
N LEU A 433 5.73 8.59 -25.54
CA LEU A 433 4.94 8.42 -26.76
C LEU A 433 3.54 7.90 -26.38
N VAL A 434 2.54 8.28 -27.16
CA VAL A 434 1.18 7.74 -27.07
C VAL A 434 0.68 7.53 -28.49
N GLU A 435 0.32 6.31 -28.87
CA GLU A 435 -0.09 5.98 -30.24
C GLU A 435 -1.50 5.39 -30.27
N ASP A 436 -2.37 5.92 -31.14
CA ASP A 436 -3.74 5.44 -31.40
C ASP A 436 -4.53 5.11 -30.11
N ALA A 437 -4.72 6.10 -29.22
CA ALA A 437 -5.11 5.85 -27.83
C ALA A 437 -6.18 6.79 -27.23
N HIS A 438 -7.03 6.23 -26.36
CA HIS A 438 -8.01 6.95 -25.53
C HIS A 438 -7.53 7.01 -24.07
N LEU A 439 -6.68 7.99 -23.76
CA LEU A 439 -5.84 8.03 -22.57
C LEU A 439 -6.06 9.30 -21.73
N THR A 440 -6.09 9.13 -20.40
CA THR A 440 -6.21 10.23 -19.43
C THR A 440 -4.92 10.38 -18.63
N TYR A 441 -4.42 11.60 -18.47
CA TYR A 441 -3.36 11.95 -17.53
C TYR A 441 -3.92 12.87 -16.44
N ALA A 442 -3.89 12.46 -15.16
CA ALA A 442 -4.60 13.13 -14.08
C ALA A 442 -3.71 13.40 -12.84
N ASN A 443 -3.56 14.66 -12.44
CA ASN A 443 -2.81 15.06 -11.24
C ASN A 443 -1.31 14.67 -11.24
N ASN A 444 -0.65 14.68 -12.41
CA ASN A 444 0.75 14.20 -12.55
C ASN A 444 1.78 15.34 -12.40
N TYR A 445 2.92 14.99 -11.83
CA TYR A 445 4.14 15.79 -11.82
C TYR A 445 5.08 15.34 -12.94
N TRP A 446 5.55 16.29 -13.74
CA TRP A 446 6.57 16.09 -14.76
C TRP A 446 7.69 17.08 -14.51
N HIS A 447 8.90 16.62 -14.22
CA HIS A 447 10.01 17.55 -13.97
C HIS A 447 11.34 17.11 -14.56
N ASN A 448 12.23 18.10 -14.78
CA ASN A 448 13.50 17.90 -15.48
C ASN A 448 13.35 17.21 -16.85
N THR A 449 12.26 17.49 -17.58
CA THR A 449 11.94 16.80 -18.84
C THR A 449 12.65 17.44 -20.03
N TYR A 450 12.90 16.64 -21.07
CA TYR A 450 13.37 17.16 -22.37
C TYR A 450 12.19 17.49 -23.29
N GLY A 451 11.29 16.54 -23.55
CA GLY A 451 10.07 16.72 -24.34
C GLY A 451 9.26 15.42 -24.42
N ARG A 452 8.24 15.35 -25.28
CA ARG A 452 7.23 14.26 -25.25
C ARG A 452 6.47 14.22 -23.91
N VAL A 453 5.75 15.30 -23.55
CA VAL A 453 4.92 15.40 -22.33
C VAL A 453 3.43 15.64 -22.66
N PRO A 454 2.72 14.68 -23.31
CA PRO A 454 3.22 13.52 -24.06
C PRO A 454 3.51 13.92 -25.53
N LYS A 455 4.08 13.01 -26.34
CA LYS A 455 4.04 13.09 -27.80
C LYS A 455 3.01 12.10 -28.32
N VAL A 456 2.00 12.58 -29.04
CA VAL A 456 0.87 11.75 -29.49
C VAL A 456 0.88 11.53 -31.00
N THR A 457 0.76 10.28 -31.42
CA THR A 457 0.45 9.83 -32.79
C THR A 457 -0.97 9.27 -32.85
N GLY A 458 -1.55 9.14 -34.04
CA GLY A 458 -2.90 8.58 -34.23
C GLY A 458 -3.02 7.93 -35.60
N GLU A 459 -3.24 6.62 -35.62
CA GLU A 459 -2.99 5.78 -36.80
C GLU A 459 -4.26 5.30 -37.51
N ASN A 460 -5.25 4.76 -36.78
CA ASN A 460 -6.48 4.22 -37.37
C ASN A 460 -7.74 4.76 -36.68
N ASN A 461 -7.83 4.60 -35.36
CA ASN A 461 -8.98 5.08 -34.58
C ASN A 461 -8.83 6.57 -34.20
N GLY A 462 -7.59 7.05 -34.18
CA GLY A 462 -7.21 8.37 -33.71
C GLY A 462 -7.02 8.41 -32.20
N SER A 463 -6.21 9.35 -31.74
CA SER A 463 -5.90 9.54 -30.32
C SER A 463 -6.71 10.67 -29.70
N GLN A 464 -7.26 10.42 -28.51
CA GLN A 464 -7.90 11.42 -27.66
C GLN A 464 -7.21 11.40 -26.30
N VAL A 465 -6.20 12.26 -26.14
CA VAL A 465 -5.43 12.34 -24.89
C VAL A 465 -5.85 13.57 -24.10
N HIS A 466 -6.39 13.34 -22.90
CA HIS A 466 -6.84 14.41 -21.99
C HIS A 466 -5.90 14.49 -20.78
N LEU A 467 -5.36 15.67 -20.51
CA LEU A 467 -4.44 15.96 -19.42
C LEU A 467 -5.05 17.03 -18.51
N TYR A 468 -5.15 16.76 -17.20
CA TYR A 468 -5.62 17.76 -16.23
C TYR A 468 -4.90 17.71 -14.88
N ASN A 469 -4.93 18.84 -14.15
CA ASN A 469 -4.22 19.05 -12.89
C ASN A 469 -2.71 18.72 -12.97
N GLN A 470 -2.10 18.80 -14.16
CA GLN A 470 -0.69 18.51 -14.33
C GLN A 470 0.14 19.66 -13.74
N TYR A 471 1.28 19.34 -13.15
CA TYR A 471 2.36 20.30 -12.93
C TYR A 471 3.56 19.88 -13.76
N VAL A 472 4.04 20.77 -14.63
CA VAL A 472 5.30 20.63 -15.36
C VAL A 472 6.29 21.63 -14.79
N ASP A 473 7.43 21.16 -14.29
CA ASP A 473 8.57 22.02 -13.89
C ASP A 473 9.83 21.67 -14.69
N TYR A 474 10.25 22.61 -15.54
CA TYR A 474 11.35 22.46 -16.49
C TYR A 474 11.07 21.44 -17.59
N ASN A 475 10.90 21.96 -18.81
CA ASN A 475 10.90 21.17 -20.04
C ASN A 475 11.79 21.83 -21.11
N ARG A 476 12.73 21.09 -21.71
CA ARG A 476 13.77 21.67 -22.59
C ARG A 476 13.30 22.00 -24.02
N PHE A 477 12.44 21.18 -24.64
CA PHE A 477 12.21 21.17 -26.10
C PHE A 477 10.75 21.44 -26.52
N PHE A 478 9.80 20.54 -26.28
CA PHE A 478 8.36 20.84 -26.41
C PHE A 478 7.58 20.12 -25.30
N VAL A 479 6.51 20.71 -24.77
CA VAL A 479 5.67 20.02 -23.76
C VAL A 479 4.78 19.01 -24.48
N ALA A 480 3.72 19.46 -25.15
CA ALA A 480 2.79 18.58 -25.86
C ALA A 480 3.15 18.36 -27.35
N GLY A 481 3.07 17.13 -27.84
CA GLY A 481 3.23 16.78 -29.25
C GLY A 481 1.97 16.13 -29.85
N ALA A 482 1.60 16.42 -31.10
CA ALA A 482 0.48 15.75 -31.78
C ALA A 482 0.66 15.62 -33.30
N ASN A 483 0.62 14.42 -33.87
CA ASN A 483 0.61 14.17 -35.33
C ASN A 483 -0.46 13.12 -35.66
N GLY A 484 -1.29 13.32 -36.70
CA GLY A 484 -2.28 12.31 -37.12
C GLY A 484 -1.96 11.77 -38.51
N HIS A 485 -2.03 10.44 -38.68
CA HIS A 485 -1.73 9.77 -39.95
C HIS A 485 -2.67 10.21 -41.09
N SER A 486 -3.94 10.49 -40.78
CA SER A 486 -4.94 10.82 -41.81
C SER A 486 -6.07 11.71 -41.29
N ALA A 487 -6.91 12.21 -42.21
CA ALA A 487 -8.07 13.02 -41.85
C ALA A 487 -9.10 12.27 -40.98
N SER A 488 -9.11 10.94 -41.04
CA SER A 488 -9.86 10.04 -40.14
C SER A 488 -9.10 9.70 -38.86
N ALA A 489 -7.79 9.44 -38.96
CA ALA A 489 -6.91 9.12 -37.83
C ALA A 489 -6.18 10.37 -37.33
N LYS A 490 -6.88 11.15 -36.50
CA LYS A 490 -6.39 12.41 -35.92
C LYS A 490 -5.73 12.18 -34.56
N ALA A 491 -4.81 13.04 -34.17
CA ALA A 491 -4.25 13.07 -32.81
C ALA A 491 -4.69 14.34 -32.09
N TYR A 492 -5.48 14.20 -31.01
CA TYR A 492 -5.91 15.32 -30.17
C TYR A 492 -5.24 15.27 -28.81
N VAL A 493 -4.62 16.40 -28.41
CA VAL A 493 -4.10 16.63 -27.06
C VAL A 493 -4.85 17.78 -26.42
N ARG A 494 -5.55 17.49 -25.33
CA ARG A 494 -6.32 18.48 -24.56
C ARG A 494 -5.71 18.65 -23.17
N TYR A 495 -5.17 19.82 -22.90
CA TYR A 495 -4.49 20.18 -21.66
C TYR A 495 -5.34 21.17 -20.85
N GLU A 496 -5.89 20.76 -19.72
CA GLU A 496 -6.77 21.58 -18.88
C GLU A 496 -6.23 21.84 -17.48
N ASN A 497 -6.59 22.98 -16.88
CA ASN A 497 -6.50 23.22 -15.43
C ASN A 497 -5.15 22.80 -14.81
N SER A 498 -4.04 23.27 -15.41
CA SER A 498 -2.67 22.78 -15.14
C SER A 498 -1.68 23.93 -14.98
N TYR A 499 -0.50 23.66 -14.44
CA TYR A 499 0.59 24.64 -14.29
C TYR A 499 1.83 24.19 -15.07
N ILE A 500 2.43 25.09 -15.88
CA ILE A 500 3.63 24.82 -16.66
C ILE A 500 4.69 25.90 -16.36
N ASP A 501 5.70 25.54 -15.59
CA ASP A 501 6.85 26.39 -15.29
C ASP A 501 8.11 25.97 -16.05
N ASN A 502 9.03 26.90 -16.24
CA ASN A 502 10.34 26.69 -16.85
C ASN A 502 10.30 25.96 -18.21
N GLY A 503 9.24 26.16 -18.99
CA GLY A 503 9.07 25.63 -20.35
C GLY A 503 9.99 26.34 -21.35
N ASN A 504 11.20 25.82 -21.53
CA ASN A 504 12.32 26.51 -22.18
C ASN A 504 12.35 26.43 -23.72
N GLY A 505 11.54 25.58 -24.34
CA GLY A 505 11.46 25.41 -25.79
C GLY A 505 10.15 25.94 -26.38
N TYR A 506 9.21 25.03 -26.65
CA TYR A 506 7.85 25.30 -27.13
C TYR A 506 6.80 24.76 -26.14
N LEU A 507 5.62 25.37 -26.09
CA LEU A 507 4.45 24.80 -25.44
C LEU A 507 3.99 23.53 -26.17
N ALA A 508 4.00 23.55 -27.50
CA ALA A 508 3.61 22.40 -28.30
C ALA A 508 4.26 22.35 -29.68
N GLU A 509 4.30 21.15 -30.25
CA GLU A 509 4.63 20.87 -31.64
C GLU A 509 3.55 19.98 -32.26
N TRP A 510 2.99 20.34 -33.42
CA TRP A 510 2.07 19.46 -34.13
C TRP A 510 2.19 19.54 -35.66
N GLY A 511 1.86 18.42 -36.30
CA GLY A 511 1.83 18.26 -37.75
C GLY A 511 0.41 18.20 -38.32
N ASP A 512 0.30 17.75 -39.56
CA ASP A 512 -0.99 17.45 -40.20
C ASP A 512 -1.83 16.47 -39.35
N ASN A 513 -3.15 16.72 -39.31
CA ASN A 513 -4.16 15.99 -38.53
C ASN A 513 -3.88 15.88 -37.01
N GLY A 514 -2.83 16.53 -36.50
CA GLY A 514 -2.55 16.73 -35.10
C GLY A 514 -3.17 18.03 -34.59
N TYR A 515 -3.61 18.05 -33.33
CA TYR A 515 -4.23 19.21 -32.71
C TYR A 515 -3.89 19.28 -31.22
N VAL A 516 -3.38 20.43 -30.76
CA VAL A 516 -3.10 20.69 -29.35
C VAL A 516 -3.91 21.89 -28.85
N TYR A 517 -4.57 21.71 -27.70
CA TYR A 517 -5.47 22.70 -27.11
C TYR A 517 -5.23 22.84 -25.61
N PHE A 518 -4.98 24.06 -25.13
CA PHE A 518 -4.80 24.38 -23.70
C PHE A 518 -5.97 25.20 -23.16
N SER A 519 -6.44 24.94 -21.94
CA SER A 519 -7.49 25.76 -21.28
C SER A 519 -7.35 25.82 -19.76
N GLY A 520 -7.48 27.01 -19.17
CA GLY A 520 -7.29 27.22 -17.73
C GLY A 520 -5.87 26.86 -17.25
N VAL A 521 -4.87 26.92 -18.13
CA VAL A 521 -3.48 26.61 -17.81
C VAL A 521 -2.74 27.89 -17.40
N THR A 522 -2.01 27.82 -16.28
CA THR A 522 -1.12 28.89 -15.84
C THR A 522 0.31 28.61 -16.29
N PHE A 523 0.98 29.62 -16.82
CA PHE A 523 2.36 29.54 -17.29
C PHE A 523 3.24 30.36 -16.37
N GLY A 524 4.30 29.74 -15.83
CA GLY A 524 5.32 30.43 -15.04
C GLY A 524 6.14 31.42 -15.88
N SER A 525 6.83 32.35 -15.24
CA SER A 525 7.55 33.44 -15.94
C SER A 525 8.73 32.97 -16.80
N GLY A 526 9.26 31.77 -16.53
CA GLY A 526 10.28 31.11 -17.37
C GLY A 526 9.72 30.40 -18.62
N THR A 527 8.39 30.27 -18.76
CA THR A 527 7.77 29.47 -19.83
C THR A 527 7.54 30.26 -21.11
N LYS A 528 8.17 29.83 -22.21
CA LYS A 528 8.05 30.45 -23.53
C LYS A 528 6.72 30.08 -24.19
N GLN A 529 5.81 31.05 -24.27
CA GLN A 529 4.49 30.88 -24.90
C GLN A 529 4.58 30.96 -26.43
N GLN A 530 5.15 29.92 -27.04
CA GLN A 530 5.25 29.73 -28.49
C GLN A 530 5.04 28.26 -28.85
N HIS A 531 4.67 27.99 -30.10
CA HIS A 531 4.41 26.64 -30.60
C HIS A 531 4.90 26.46 -32.03
N ARG A 532 5.08 25.20 -32.46
CA ARG A 532 5.47 24.84 -33.83
C ARG A 532 4.33 24.08 -34.53
N TYR A 533 3.90 24.55 -35.69
CA TYR A 533 2.92 23.88 -36.55
C TYR A 533 3.50 23.65 -37.94
N ASN A 534 3.59 22.40 -38.40
CA ASN A 534 4.20 22.03 -39.70
C ASN A 534 5.54 22.76 -39.95
N GLY A 535 6.45 22.69 -38.98
CA GLY A 535 7.76 23.36 -39.00
C GLY A 535 7.75 24.87 -38.71
N THR A 536 6.63 25.56 -38.90
CA THR A 536 6.48 27.02 -38.70
C THR A 536 6.33 27.35 -37.22
N VAL A 537 7.04 28.37 -36.72
CA VAL A 537 6.95 28.82 -35.32
C VAL A 537 6.00 30.00 -35.18
N THR A 538 5.06 29.89 -34.25
CA THR A 538 4.00 30.87 -33.97
C THR A 538 4.01 31.23 -32.48
N GLN A 539 3.73 32.50 -32.16
CA GLN A 539 3.65 32.97 -30.77
C GLN A 539 2.25 32.79 -30.18
N GLY A 540 2.16 32.66 -28.87
CA GLY A 540 0.92 32.47 -28.12
C GLY A 540 0.58 31.00 -27.83
N VAL A 541 -0.51 30.82 -27.07
CA VAL A 541 -0.98 29.52 -26.58
C VAL A 541 -1.82 28.80 -27.65
N PRO A 542 -1.56 27.51 -27.95
CA PRO A 542 -2.35 26.73 -28.91
C PRO A 542 -3.85 26.63 -28.58
N GLN A 543 -4.68 26.90 -29.58
CA GLN A 543 -6.15 26.79 -29.54
C GLN A 543 -6.66 25.99 -30.77
N ALA A 544 -6.12 24.78 -30.98
CA ALA A 544 -6.50 23.94 -32.12
C ALA A 544 -7.89 23.28 -31.94
N GLN A 545 -8.35 22.50 -32.94
CA GLN A 545 -9.54 21.66 -32.80
C GLN A 545 -9.38 20.72 -31.59
N THR A 546 -10.45 20.52 -30.81
CA THR A 546 -10.43 19.70 -29.60
C THR A 546 -11.67 18.81 -29.53
N PHE A 547 -11.58 17.70 -28.80
CA PHE A 547 -12.73 16.94 -28.31
C PHE A 547 -13.17 17.46 -26.94
N ASN A 548 -14.34 17.01 -26.48
CA ASN A 548 -14.77 17.19 -25.09
C ASN A 548 -14.68 15.83 -24.39
N PRO A 549 -14.05 15.71 -23.21
CA PRO A 549 -14.08 14.48 -22.41
C PRO A 549 -15.52 14.05 -22.09
N SER A 550 -15.79 12.75 -22.15
CA SER A 550 -17.12 12.17 -21.88
C SER A 550 -17.47 12.04 -20.39
N TYR A 551 -16.59 12.53 -19.50
CA TYR A 551 -16.63 12.36 -18.06
C TYR A 551 -16.38 13.68 -17.32
N SER A 552 -16.87 13.78 -16.09
CA SER A 552 -16.49 14.85 -15.16
C SER A 552 -15.17 14.51 -14.43
N PHE A 553 -14.46 15.55 -13.98
CA PHE A 553 -13.19 15.44 -13.26
C PHE A 553 -13.04 16.58 -12.25
N GLU A 554 -12.32 16.36 -11.15
CA GLU A 554 -12.11 17.36 -10.09
C GLU A 554 -11.03 18.37 -10.52
N LYS A 555 -11.39 19.65 -10.69
CA LYS A 555 -10.45 20.72 -11.01
C LYS A 555 -9.86 21.32 -9.72
N ARG A 556 -8.57 21.05 -9.47
CA ARG A 556 -7.82 21.66 -8.35
C ARG A 556 -7.60 23.15 -8.57
N THR A 557 -7.29 23.88 -7.50
CA THR A 557 -6.85 25.29 -7.60
C THR A 557 -5.53 25.36 -8.36
N VAL A 558 -5.54 25.87 -9.60
CA VAL A 558 -4.37 25.84 -10.51
C VAL A 558 -3.12 26.48 -9.89
N ALA A 559 -3.29 27.58 -9.15
CA ALA A 559 -2.19 28.27 -8.46
C ALA A 559 -1.55 27.44 -7.32
N ASN A 560 -2.23 26.41 -6.80
CA ASN A 560 -1.69 25.51 -5.79
C ASN A 560 -0.92 24.33 -6.38
N LEU A 561 -1.11 23.98 -7.66
CA LEU A 561 -0.55 22.78 -8.27
C LEU A 561 0.98 22.64 -8.07
N PRO A 562 1.81 23.70 -8.17
CA PRO A 562 3.24 23.63 -7.89
C PRO A 562 3.61 23.18 -6.47
N LYS A 563 2.68 23.30 -5.52
CA LYS A 563 2.86 22.87 -4.12
C LYS A 563 2.13 21.56 -3.82
N GLU A 564 0.92 21.37 -4.33
CA GLU A 564 0.10 20.18 -4.08
C GLU A 564 0.65 18.96 -4.81
N ILE A 565 0.89 19.05 -6.12
CA ILE A 565 1.14 17.87 -6.95
C ILE A 565 2.44 17.13 -6.59
N PRO A 566 3.59 17.82 -6.34
CA PRO A 566 4.80 17.15 -5.84
C PRO A 566 4.71 16.55 -4.44
N SER A 567 3.60 16.77 -3.71
CA SER A 567 3.34 16.19 -2.39
C SER A 567 2.29 15.08 -2.40
N LEU A 568 1.83 14.69 -3.60
CA LEU A 568 0.78 13.69 -3.82
C LEU A 568 1.15 12.67 -4.89
N ALA A 569 1.88 13.10 -5.93
CA ALA A 569 2.37 12.21 -6.98
C ALA A 569 3.45 11.24 -6.48
N GLY A 570 3.58 10.11 -7.18
CA GLY A 570 4.70 9.18 -7.01
C GLY A 570 4.51 8.07 -5.98
N VAL A 571 5.58 7.29 -5.80
CA VAL A 571 5.62 6.12 -4.92
C VAL A 571 5.42 6.55 -3.46
N GLY A 572 4.40 5.97 -2.82
CA GLY A 572 3.94 6.30 -1.46
C GLY A 572 3.15 7.59 -1.33
N GLY A 573 2.93 8.34 -2.42
CA GLY A 573 2.26 9.65 -2.42
C GLY A 573 2.84 10.57 -1.35
N ARG A 574 1.98 11.06 -0.46
CA ARG A 574 2.35 11.95 0.68
C ARG A 574 3.44 11.41 1.62
N TYR A 575 3.69 10.10 1.60
CA TYR A 575 4.45 9.39 2.63
C TYR A 575 5.72 8.70 2.12
N GLY A 576 5.84 8.56 0.80
CA GLY A 576 7.00 7.93 0.17
C GLY A 576 7.93 8.93 -0.47
N LYS A 577 8.99 8.38 -1.07
CA LYS A 577 9.87 9.04 -2.02
C LYS A 577 10.61 7.97 -2.81
N MET A 578 11.10 8.32 -4.00
CA MET A 578 12.05 7.44 -4.71
C MET A 578 13.26 7.11 -3.84
N PRO A 579 13.79 5.86 -3.93
CA PRO A 579 14.94 5.44 -3.15
C PRO A 579 16.19 6.21 -3.57
N GLU A 580 17.04 6.54 -2.60
CA GLU A 580 18.34 7.14 -2.87
C GLU A 580 19.25 6.17 -3.62
N TYR A 581 19.94 6.68 -4.65
CA TYR A 581 20.66 5.85 -5.60
C TYR A 581 21.99 5.37 -5.05
N ASN A 582 22.09 4.05 -4.82
CA ASN A 582 23.38 3.39 -4.71
C ASN A 582 23.80 2.80 -6.08
N GLN A 583 25.00 3.17 -6.52
CA GLN A 583 25.74 2.45 -7.57
C GLN A 583 26.39 1.15 -7.02
N GLY A 584 26.14 0.80 -5.76
CA GLY A 584 26.64 -0.42 -5.12
C GLY A 584 26.06 -1.66 -5.79
N PHE A 585 26.84 -2.28 -6.68
CA PHE A 585 26.54 -3.59 -7.25
C PHE A 585 26.73 -4.66 -6.16
N GLY A 586 25.61 -5.01 -5.52
CA GLY A 586 25.54 -5.86 -4.33
C GLY A 586 24.17 -5.76 -3.65
N GLN A 587 23.11 -5.73 -4.47
CA GLN A 587 21.72 -5.63 -4.05
C GLN A 587 21.14 -7.04 -3.87
N SER A 588 20.42 -7.26 -2.77
CA SER A 588 19.62 -8.47 -2.56
C SER A 588 18.50 -8.57 -3.59
N ASN A 589 18.14 -9.79 -3.97
CA ASN A 589 16.99 -10.06 -4.84
C ASN A 589 15.79 -10.61 -4.07
N LYS A 590 15.95 -10.90 -2.77
CA LYS A 590 14.93 -11.52 -1.90
C LYS A 590 14.91 -10.85 -0.54
N ALA A 591 13.71 -10.62 0.01
CA ALA A 591 13.61 -10.14 1.38
C ALA A 591 14.18 -11.17 2.38
N ALA A 592 14.91 -10.69 3.39
CA ALA A 592 15.36 -11.53 4.50
C ALA A 592 14.17 -12.16 5.23
N SER A 593 14.36 -13.35 5.81
CA SER A 593 13.33 -14.07 6.56
C SER A 593 13.41 -13.75 8.07
N VAL A 594 12.27 -13.80 8.77
CA VAL A 594 12.20 -13.58 10.23
C VAL A 594 11.06 -14.38 10.87
N SER A 595 11.29 -14.86 12.10
CA SER A 595 10.31 -15.57 12.92
C SER A 595 10.47 -15.21 14.40
N MET A 596 9.36 -14.95 15.09
CA MET A 596 9.33 -14.73 16.54
C MET A 596 9.72 -16.00 17.31
N THR A 597 10.43 -15.83 18.43
CA THR A 597 10.87 -16.91 19.33
C THR A 597 10.53 -16.66 20.80
N ALA A 598 10.30 -15.40 21.21
CA ALA A 598 9.69 -15.05 22.49
C ALA A 598 8.77 -13.82 22.33
N PRO A 599 7.64 -13.71 23.07
CA PRO A 599 7.08 -14.72 23.97
C PRO A 599 6.61 -15.98 23.23
N SER A 600 6.15 -17.00 23.95
CA SER A 600 5.45 -18.14 23.36
C SER A 600 3.95 -17.82 23.17
N ALA A 601 3.31 -18.43 22.17
CA ALA A 601 1.90 -18.18 21.88
C ALA A 601 1.00 -18.65 23.05
N GLY A 602 0.21 -17.72 23.60
CA GLY A 602 -0.62 -17.94 24.78
C GLY A 602 0.11 -17.75 26.12
N ALA A 603 1.33 -17.21 26.13
CA ALA A 603 2.03 -16.84 27.36
C ALA A 603 1.24 -15.82 28.19
N LYS A 604 1.48 -15.83 29.50
CA LYS A 604 0.87 -14.95 30.50
C LYS A 604 1.97 -14.17 31.25
N PHE A 605 1.70 -12.91 31.55
CA PHE A 605 2.60 -12.01 32.29
C PHE A 605 1.77 -11.14 33.24
N ASP A 606 2.33 -10.76 34.39
CA ASP A 606 1.65 -9.85 35.32
C ASP A 606 1.74 -8.39 34.83
N ALA A 607 0.72 -7.60 35.11
CA ALA A 607 0.72 -6.16 34.85
C ALA A 607 1.94 -5.46 35.49
N GLY A 608 2.57 -4.55 34.74
CA GLY A 608 3.78 -3.84 35.19
C GLY A 608 5.08 -4.66 35.12
N LYS A 609 5.06 -5.92 34.68
CA LYS A 609 6.29 -6.67 34.34
C LYS A 609 6.71 -6.43 32.89
N ALA A 610 8.01 -6.44 32.65
CA ALA A 610 8.57 -6.38 31.31
C ALA A 610 8.36 -7.71 30.56
N VAL A 611 7.99 -7.63 29.28
CA VAL A 611 7.83 -8.78 28.39
C VAL A 611 8.93 -8.77 27.34
N THR A 612 9.87 -9.72 27.43
CA THR A 612 10.94 -9.85 26.43
C THR A 612 10.39 -10.38 25.10
N LEU A 613 10.66 -9.62 24.04
CA LEU A 613 10.39 -9.98 22.65
C LEU A 613 11.69 -10.47 22.01
N SER A 614 11.64 -11.57 21.27
CA SER A 614 12.82 -12.18 20.64
C SER A 614 12.47 -12.75 19.27
N ALA A 615 13.42 -12.69 18.32
CA ALA A 615 13.25 -13.28 16.99
C ALA A 615 14.54 -13.87 16.43
N THR A 616 14.40 -14.82 15.50
CA THR A 616 15.47 -15.26 14.61
C THR A 616 15.23 -14.67 13.22
N ALA A 617 16.23 -13.98 12.68
CA ALA A 617 16.22 -13.41 11.35
C ALA A 617 17.40 -13.95 10.52
N LYS A 618 17.19 -14.16 9.22
CA LYS A 618 18.21 -14.69 8.31
C LYS A 618 18.00 -14.21 6.88
N ASP A 619 19.07 -13.63 6.31
CA ASP A 619 19.21 -13.37 4.89
C ASP A 619 19.87 -14.57 4.17
N ASN A 620 19.68 -14.70 2.85
CA ASN A 620 20.28 -15.73 2.00
C ASN A 620 21.11 -15.16 0.83
N ASP A 621 20.95 -13.89 0.49
CA ASP A 621 21.73 -13.22 -0.57
C ASP A 621 22.33 -11.85 -0.15
N GLY A 622 22.00 -11.35 1.04
CA GLY A 622 22.60 -10.18 1.68
C GLY A 622 22.93 -10.41 3.16
N SER A 623 22.65 -9.41 3.99
CA SER A 623 22.76 -9.43 5.45
C SER A 623 21.67 -8.61 6.14
N VAL A 624 21.24 -9.06 7.32
CA VAL A 624 20.21 -8.38 8.12
C VAL A 624 20.77 -7.06 8.67
N LYS A 625 20.11 -5.95 8.33
CA LYS A 625 20.44 -4.59 8.79
C LYS A 625 19.83 -4.27 10.15
N LYS A 626 18.60 -4.73 10.41
CA LYS A 626 17.92 -4.65 11.72
C LYS A 626 16.72 -5.59 11.79
N VAL A 627 16.25 -5.84 13.01
CA VAL A 627 14.93 -6.39 13.33
C VAL A 627 14.21 -5.41 14.26
N ASP A 628 13.07 -4.89 13.80
CA ASP A 628 12.16 -4.08 14.60
C ASP A 628 11.10 -4.96 15.27
N PHE A 629 10.74 -4.66 16.51
CA PHE A 629 9.74 -5.40 17.28
C PHE A 629 8.54 -4.51 17.60
N TYR A 630 7.34 -4.97 17.25
CA TYR A 630 6.09 -4.25 17.48
C TYR A 630 5.18 -5.02 18.42
N VAL A 631 4.44 -4.29 19.28
CA VAL A 631 3.29 -4.82 20.04
C VAL A 631 2.04 -4.08 19.56
N GLY A 632 1.08 -4.85 19.02
CA GLY A 632 0.00 -4.30 18.21
C GLY A 632 0.56 -3.62 16.96
N THR A 633 0.57 -2.29 16.97
CA THR A 633 1.15 -1.43 15.92
C THR A 633 2.17 -0.43 16.46
N THR A 634 2.52 -0.52 17.75
CA THR A 634 3.53 0.34 18.38
C THR A 634 4.91 -0.32 18.31
N LEU A 635 5.89 0.39 17.76
CA LEU A 635 7.30 -0.01 17.82
C LEU A 635 7.77 -0.01 19.28
N VAL A 636 8.20 -1.16 19.79
CA VAL A 636 8.80 -1.32 21.11
C VAL A 636 10.30 -1.03 21.06
N GLY A 637 10.97 -1.43 19.98
CA GLY A 637 12.39 -1.13 19.75
C GLY A 637 12.98 -1.92 18.58
N SER A 638 14.26 -1.67 18.31
CA SER A 638 15.00 -2.26 17.20
C SER A 638 16.28 -2.94 17.69
N ALA A 639 16.57 -4.15 17.21
CA ALA A 639 17.83 -4.85 17.42
C ALA A 639 18.63 -4.91 16.12
N THR A 640 19.90 -4.49 16.14
CA THR A 640 20.80 -4.45 14.97
C THR A 640 21.77 -5.64 14.89
N ALA A 641 21.82 -6.47 15.93
CA ALA A 641 22.68 -7.65 16.01
C ALA A 641 21.95 -8.84 16.65
N SER A 642 22.44 -10.05 16.37
CA SER A 642 21.96 -11.28 16.99
C SER A 642 22.59 -11.48 18.39
N PRO A 643 21.84 -11.93 19.42
CA PRO A 643 20.43 -12.30 19.39
C PRO A 643 19.51 -11.07 19.31
N TYR A 644 18.58 -11.07 18.36
CA TYR A 644 17.63 -9.96 18.16
C TYR A 644 16.56 -10.02 19.25
N GLN A 645 16.63 -9.11 20.23
CA GLN A 645 15.70 -9.03 21.36
C GLN A 645 15.46 -7.59 21.82
N VAL A 646 14.29 -7.31 22.39
CA VAL A 646 13.97 -6.07 23.15
C VAL A 646 13.03 -6.40 24.32
N ASN A 647 12.88 -5.49 25.29
CA ASN A 647 11.89 -5.61 26.36
C ASN A 647 10.72 -4.64 26.11
N ALA A 648 9.48 -5.14 26.20
CA ALA A 648 8.27 -4.34 26.22
C ALA A 648 7.85 -4.06 27.68
N GLU A 649 7.93 -2.80 28.10
CA GLU A 649 7.59 -2.36 29.45
C GLU A 649 6.23 -1.65 29.48
N GLY A 650 5.62 -1.52 30.67
CA GLY A 650 4.38 -0.75 30.87
C GLY A 650 3.14 -1.29 30.15
N LEU A 651 3.15 -2.55 29.69
CA LEU A 651 2.00 -3.14 28.98
C LEU A 651 0.77 -3.22 29.90
N ALA A 652 -0.33 -2.60 29.46
CA ALA A 652 -1.60 -2.63 30.17
C ALA A 652 -2.24 -4.04 30.17
N PRO A 653 -3.08 -4.39 31.17
CA PRO A 653 -3.82 -5.64 31.18
C PRO A 653 -4.65 -5.86 29.90
N GLY A 654 -4.68 -7.10 29.42
CA GLY A 654 -5.41 -7.50 28.21
C GLY A 654 -4.62 -8.44 27.30
N MET A 655 -5.20 -8.77 26.14
CA MET A 655 -4.55 -9.59 25.11
C MET A 655 -3.73 -8.71 24.17
N HIS A 656 -2.48 -9.10 23.96
CA HIS A 656 -1.51 -8.44 23.08
C HIS A 656 -1.10 -9.37 21.94
N SER A 657 -0.50 -8.77 20.91
CA SER A 657 0.10 -9.47 19.77
C SER A 657 1.44 -8.84 19.43
N ALA A 658 2.50 -9.62 19.29
CA ALA A 658 3.81 -9.16 18.86
C ALA A 658 4.20 -9.70 17.48
N VAL A 659 4.92 -8.88 16.71
CA VAL A 659 5.57 -9.25 15.44
C VAL A 659 7.00 -8.72 15.41
N ALA A 660 7.85 -9.39 14.63
CA ALA A 660 9.16 -8.90 14.25
C ALA A 660 9.16 -8.55 12.76
N VAL A 661 9.76 -7.41 12.42
CA VAL A 661 9.97 -6.97 11.04
C VAL A 661 11.48 -6.89 10.79
N VAL A 662 11.98 -7.68 9.86
CA VAL A 662 13.38 -7.61 9.43
C VAL A 662 13.53 -6.60 8.29
N THR A 663 14.63 -5.86 8.32
CA THR A 663 15.14 -5.08 7.18
C THR A 663 16.50 -5.64 6.78
N ASP A 664 16.73 -5.88 5.49
CA ASP A 664 18.04 -6.30 4.96
C ASP A 664 18.94 -5.08 4.61
N ASN A 665 20.14 -5.35 4.09
CA ASN A 665 21.07 -4.31 3.63
C ASN A 665 20.61 -3.56 2.36
N SER A 666 19.64 -4.10 1.62
CA SER A 666 19.01 -3.47 0.45
C SER A 666 17.77 -2.62 0.80
N GLY A 667 17.26 -2.75 2.02
CA GLY A 667 16.02 -2.11 2.46
C GLY A 667 14.75 -2.89 2.11
N LEU A 668 14.86 -4.15 1.69
CA LEU A 668 13.71 -5.05 1.63
C LEU A 668 13.23 -5.37 3.06
N THR A 669 11.92 -5.34 3.25
CA THR A 669 11.29 -5.63 4.55
C THR A 669 10.48 -6.93 4.50
N TRP A 670 10.47 -7.66 5.61
CA TRP A 670 9.60 -8.83 5.79
C TRP A 670 9.10 -8.92 7.23
N MET A 671 7.87 -9.41 7.40
CA MET A 671 7.20 -9.55 8.70
C MET A 671 7.12 -11.03 9.11
N SER A 672 7.30 -11.31 10.39
CA SER A 672 7.07 -12.64 10.95
C SER A 672 5.58 -13.00 10.99
N GLU A 673 5.26 -14.27 11.24
CA GLU A 673 3.97 -14.59 11.86
C GLU A 673 3.85 -13.87 13.22
N TYR A 674 2.62 -13.53 13.63
CA TYR A 674 2.37 -12.89 14.92
C TYR A 674 2.27 -13.91 16.07
N VAL A 675 2.67 -13.49 17.26
CA VAL A 675 2.50 -14.25 18.50
C VAL A 675 1.56 -13.49 19.43
N THR A 676 0.49 -14.13 19.91
CA THR A 676 -0.39 -13.55 20.94
C THR A 676 0.02 -13.97 22.34
N PHE A 677 -0.17 -13.06 23.30
CA PHE A 677 0.07 -13.28 24.73
C PHE A 677 -0.91 -12.43 25.56
N THR A 678 -1.01 -12.69 26.86
CA THR A 678 -1.92 -11.96 27.77
C THR A 678 -1.11 -11.31 28.89
N VAL A 679 -1.46 -10.07 29.22
CA VAL A 679 -1.04 -9.41 30.46
C VAL A 679 -2.23 -9.43 31.43
N GLU A 680 -2.02 -9.93 32.64
CA GLU A 680 -3.07 -10.17 33.64
C GLU A 680 -2.90 -9.25 34.85
N GLY A 681 -4.01 -8.71 35.36
CA GLY A 681 -4.03 -7.79 36.50
C GLY A 681 -5.16 -6.75 36.41
N THR A 682 -5.41 -6.08 37.52
CA THR A 682 -6.25 -4.87 37.59
C THR A 682 -5.37 -3.63 37.68
N VAL A 683 -5.85 -2.49 37.15
CA VAL A 683 -5.14 -1.22 37.33
C VAL A 683 -5.36 -0.74 38.76
N GLU A 684 -4.39 -0.99 39.65
CA GLU A 684 -4.39 -0.35 40.96
C GLU A 684 -4.14 1.16 40.76
N SER A 685 -5.09 1.97 41.23
CA SER A 685 -4.90 3.41 41.32
C SER A 685 -3.98 3.69 42.51
N GLU A 686 -2.75 4.16 42.26
CA GLU A 686 -1.88 4.64 43.32
C GLU A 686 -2.54 5.83 44.05
N SER A 687 -3.16 5.56 45.21
CA SER A 687 -3.59 6.59 46.13
C SER A 687 -2.36 7.17 46.81
N SER A 688 -2.03 8.43 46.53
CA SER A 688 -0.84 9.09 47.08
C SER A 688 -0.93 9.25 48.61
N SER A 689 -0.36 8.31 49.36
CA SER A 689 -0.12 8.45 50.79
C SER A 689 1.18 9.23 51.02
N SER A 690 1.04 10.53 51.32
CA SER A 690 2.16 11.41 51.62
C SER A 690 2.57 11.33 53.09
N GLU A 691 3.77 10.81 53.37
CA GLU A 691 4.49 11.04 54.63
C GLU A 691 5.92 11.52 54.34
N VAL A 692 6.53 12.19 55.34
CA VAL A 692 7.74 13.00 55.18
C VAL A 692 8.67 12.79 56.38
N ALA A 693 9.98 12.80 56.11
CA ALA A 693 11.09 12.66 57.06
C ALA A 693 11.27 11.23 57.63
N GLU A 694 12.47 10.82 58.09
CA GLU A 694 13.75 11.54 58.18
C GLU A 694 14.95 10.61 57.85
N SER A 695 16.17 11.12 57.97
CA SER A 695 17.40 10.43 57.56
C SER A 695 18.05 9.58 58.66
N SER A 696 18.69 8.47 58.27
CA SER A 696 19.93 7.96 58.88
C SER A 696 20.50 6.82 58.02
N SER A 697 21.70 6.32 58.35
CA SER A 697 22.50 5.48 57.46
C SER A 697 22.99 4.16 58.07
N SER A 698 23.07 3.16 57.18
CA SER A 698 24.14 2.16 57.07
C SER A 698 24.14 0.85 57.89
N VAL A 699 24.77 -0.15 57.24
CA VAL A 699 25.35 -1.42 57.72
C VAL A 699 24.43 -2.65 57.89
N GLU A 700 25.03 -3.76 57.47
CA GLU A 700 24.59 -5.15 57.31
C GLU A 700 24.13 -5.87 58.59
N SER A 701 23.38 -6.96 58.41
CA SER A 701 23.85 -8.29 58.88
C SER A 701 23.11 -9.43 58.17
N SER A 702 23.65 -10.65 58.23
CA SER A 702 23.18 -11.84 57.52
C SER A 702 22.64 -12.93 58.46
N SER A 703 21.75 -13.79 57.96
CA SER A 703 21.44 -15.13 58.51
C SER A 703 20.71 -15.99 57.45
N SER A 704 20.49 -17.28 57.74
CA SER A 704 20.43 -18.37 56.73
C SER A 704 19.35 -19.45 57.03
N VAL A 705 19.44 -20.62 56.35
CA VAL A 705 18.58 -21.85 56.46
C VAL A 705 17.24 -21.70 55.70
N ALA A 706 16.83 -22.50 54.69
CA ALA A 706 16.69 -23.97 54.47
C ALA A 706 15.46 -24.59 55.20
N GLU A 707 14.77 -25.69 54.80
CA GLU A 707 15.04 -26.78 53.83
C GLU A 707 13.76 -27.61 53.48
N SER A 708 13.75 -28.37 52.34
CA SER A 708 12.98 -29.64 52.12
C SER A 708 11.42 -29.58 51.86
N SER A 709 10.68 -30.57 51.30
CA SER A 709 10.99 -31.78 50.47
C SER A 709 9.73 -32.58 49.92
N SER A 710 9.93 -33.45 48.90
CA SER A 710 9.28 -34.80 48.66
C SER A 710 7.80 -34.99 48.19
N SER A 711 7.33 -36.08 47.51
CA SER A 711 7.95 -37.26 46.80
C SER A 711 6.94 -38.28 46.14
N VAL A 712 7.44 -39.31 45.39
CA VAL A 712 6.92 -40.74 45.21
C VAL A 712 5.76 -41.03 44.18
N ILE A 713 5.61 -42.17 43.44
CA ILE A 713 6.47 -43.36 43.05
C ILE A 713 6.17 -44.06 41.66
N LEU A 714 5.56 -45.28 41.56
CA LEU A 714 5.58 -46.28 40.42
C LEU A 714 4.21 -47.05 40.26
N SER A 715 3.93 -48.16 39.49
CA SER A 715 4.73 -49.29 38.92
C SER A 715 4.10 -50.10 37.72
N GLU A 716 4.29 -51.45 37.62
CA GLU A 716 4.52 -52.29 36.40
C GLU A 716 4.04 -53.80 36.54
N VAL A 717 4.02 -54.83 35.64
CA VAL A 717 4.12 -55.14 34.14
C VAL A 717 3.82 -56.69 33.90
N GLU A 718 3.87 -57.22 32.65
CA GLU A 718 3.82 -58.65 32.15
C GLU A 718 2.46 -59.30 31.75
N GLY A 719 2.34 -60.31 30.86
CA GLY A 719 3.35 -61.14 30.15
C GLY A 719 2.83 -61.80 28.84
N SER A 720 3.56 -62.77 28.26
CA SER A 720 3.33 -63.32 26.88
C SER A 720 3.41 -64.87 26.83
N SER A 721 3.18 -65.62 25.74
CA SER A 721 3.08 -65.36 24.28
C SER A 721 2.08 -66.38 23.65
N SER A 722 1.89 -66.64 22.34
CA SER A 722 2.55 -66.37 21.02
C SER A 722 1.46 -66.35 19.91
N SER A 723 1.59 -66.52 18.58
CA SER A 723 2.61 -66.91 17.55
C SER A 723 2.09 -66.36 16.17
N THR A 724 2.56 -66.62 14.92
CA THR A 724 3.55 -67.54 14.30
C THR A 724 4.55 -66.81 13.37
N THR A 725 4.33 -66.71 12.03
CA THR A 725 5.32 -66.12 11.09
C THR A 725 4.73 -65.50 9.81
N ALA A 726 5.02 -64.22 9.58
CA ALA A 726 5.17 -63.60 8.26
C ALA A 726 6.20 -62.46 8.38
N ILE A 727 7.22 -62.41 7.51
CA ILE A 727 8.38 -61.52 7.70
C ILE A 727 8.22 -60.23 6.87
N ALA A 728 7.90 -59.14 7.56
CA ALA A 728 8.21 -57.78 7.13
C ALA A 728 8.70 -56.99 8.35
N GLN A 729 9.93 -56.47 8.28
CA GLN A 729 10.71 -56.08 9.47
C GLN A 729 10.28 -54.71 10.04
N ARG A 730 9.27 -54.70 10.91
CA ARG A 730 8.94 -53.52 11.73
C ARG A 730 10.03 -53.26 12.77
N MET A 731 10.80 -52.19 12.60
CA MET A 731 11.46 -51.54 13.74
C MET A 731 10.39 -50.88 14.61
N ASN A 732 9.95 -51.55 15.68
CA ASN A 732 8.96 -51.01 16.60
C ASN A 732 9.62 -50.07 17.62
N LEU A 733 10.07 -48.91 17.15
CA LEU A 733 10.70 -47.88 17.98
C LEU A 733 9.64 -47.10 18.78
N GLY A 734 9.42 -47.54 20.03
CA GLY A 734 8.88 -46.75 21.13
C GLY A 734 7.43 -46.27 21.02
N ASN A 735 6.60 -46.69 21.98
CA ASN A 735 5.28 -46.13 22.33
C ASN A 735 4.58 -45.33 21.21
N GLU A 736 3.63 -45.95 20.49
CA GLU A 736 2.73 -45.23 19.59
C GLU A 736 1.95 -44.18 20.39
N VAL A 737 2.46 -42.95 20.45
CA VAL A 737 1.89 -41.93 21.33
C VAL A 737 0.48 -41.66 20.84
N GLU A 738 -0.49 -41.82 21.73
CA GLU A 738 -1.90 -41.73 21.43
C GLU A 738 -2.21 -40.42 20.70
N THR A 739 -2.88 -40.49 19.55
CA THR A 739 -3.16 -39.32 18.71
C THR A 739 -4.25 -38.46 19.36
N ALA A 740 -3.85 -37.70 20.38
CA ALA A 740 -4.73 -36.92 21.23
C ALA A 740 -5.16 -35.58 20.63
N PHE A 741 -4.57 -35.17 19.50
CA PHE A 741 -4.90 -33.93 18.81
C PHE A 741 -4.64 -34.01 17.31
N TYR A 742 -5.55 -33.43 16.54
CA TYR A 742 -5.45 -33.30 15.09
C TYR A 742 -5.40 -31.80 14.74
N ARG A 743 -4.56 -31.43 13.77
CA ARG A 743 -4.77 -30.23 12.94
C ARG A 743 -5.04 -30.69 11.52
N ILE A 744 -5.89 -29.97 10.81
CA ILE A 744 -6.15 -30.20 9.40
C ILE A 744 -6.05 -28.85 8.72
N PHE A 745 -5.23 -28.77 7.69
CA PHE A 745 -4.94 -27.56 6.92
C PHE A 745 -5.43 -27.74 5.48
N ASP A 746 -5.61 -26.66 4.72
CA ASP A 746 -5.67 -26.78 3.26
C ASP A 746 -4.26 -26.97 2.66
N LEU A 747 -4.19 -27.11 1.34
CA LEU A 747 -2.93 -27.24 0.60
C LEU A 747 -2.11 -25.93 0.58
N GLN A 748 -2.67 -24.82 1.07
CA GLN A 748 -1.98 -23.55 1.31
C GLN A 748 -1.46 -23.44 2.75
N GLY A 749 -1.61 -24.48 3.57
CA GLY A 749 -1.12 -24.53 4.95
C GLY A 749 -1.99 -23.77 5.96
N ARG A 750 -3.20 -23.33 5.60
CA ARG A 750 -4.10 -22.60 6.51
C ARG A 750 -4.91 -23.59 7.36
N PRO A 751 -4.92 -23.49 8.70
CA PRO A 751 -5.60 -24.46 9.57
C PRO A 751 -7.13 -24.35 9.47
N LEU A 752 -7.76 -25.38 8.90
CA LEU A 752 -9.22 -25.50 8.71
C LEU A 752 -9.93 -26.16 9.90
N PHE A 753 -9.28 -27.08 10.61
CA PHE A 753 -9.84 -27.77 11.77
C PHE A 753 -8.76 -28.07 12.82
N SER A 754 -9.18 -28.10 14.09
CA SER A 754 -8.45 -28.78 15.15
C SER A 754 -9.36 -29.35 16.22
N GLY A 755 -8.92 -30.45 16.84
CA GLY A 755 -9.61 -31.06 17.97
C GLY A 755 -9.01 -32.41 18.36
N ASN A 756 -9.49 -32.96 19.48
CA ASN A 756 -8.98 -34.20 20.08
C ASN A 756 -9.52 -35.47 19.40
N GLN A 757 -10.38 -35.30 18.40
CA GLN A 757 -10.97 -36.32 17.55
C GLN A 757 -10.86 -35.85 16.10
N LYS A 758 -10.63 -36.78 15.16
CA LYS A 758 -10.63 -36.46 13.72
C LYS A 758 -12.07 -36.21 13.27
N PRO A 759 -12.37 -35.17 12.47
CA PRO A 759 -13.75 -34.86 12.11
C PRO A 759 -14.28 -35.90 11.10
N ALA A 760 -15.52 -36.33 11.28
CA ALA A 760 -16.14 -37.38 10.46
C ALA A 760 -16.33 -36.99 8.98
N LYS A 761 -16.24 -35.70 8.65
CA LYS A 761 -16.20 -35.17 7.28
C LYS A 761 -15.16 -34.06 7.22
N MET A 762 -14.37 -34.01 6.14
CA MET A 762 -13.30 -33.03 5.99
C MET A 762 -13.83 -31.61 5.71
N PRO A 763 -13.15 -30.57 6.22
CA PRO A 763 -13.57 -29.17 6.06
C PRO A 763 -13.31 -28.58 4.66
N ALA A 764 -12.52 -29.26 3.82
CA ALA A 764 -12.34 -28.94 2.40
C ALA A 764 -12.13 -30.22 1.58
N ALA A 765 -12.12 -30.11 0.25
CA ALA A 765 -12.05 -31.25 -0.68
C ALA A 765 -10.66 -31.90 -0.81
N HIS A 766 -9.59 -31.18 -0.45
CA HIS A 766 -8.23 -31.71 -0.33
C HIS A 766 -7.55 -31.00 0.85
N VAL A 767 -6.98 -31.75 1.79
CA VAL A 767 -6.48 -31.23 3.07
C VAL A 767 -5.19 -31.90 3.52
N MET A 768 -4.27 -31.14 4.13
CA MET A 768 -3.13 -31.70 4.83
C MET A 768 -3.54 -32.02 6.29
N VAL A 769 -3.64 -33.30 6.62
CA VAL A 769 -3.88 -33.77 7.99
C VAL A 769 -2.55 -33.90 8.73
N VAL A 770 -2.47 -33.31 9.93
CA VAL A 770 -1.33 -33.43 10.84
C VAL A 770 -1.81 -33.97 12.17
N GLU A 771 -1.23 -35.09 12.58
CA GLU A 771 -1.55 -35.76 13.83
C GLU A 771 -0.49 -35.44 14.89
N TYR A 772 -0.94 -35.17 16.11
CA TYR A 772 -0.10 -34.73 17.23
C TYR A 772 -0.22 -35.65 18.43
N THR A 773 0.86 -35.67 19.18
CA THR A 773 1.04 -36.35 20.47
C THR A 773 0.50 -35.50 21.64
N LYS A 774 0.29 -36.10 22.83
CA LYS A 774 -0.18 -35.38 24.03
C LYS A 774 0.75 -34.24 24.49
N ASN A 775 2.04 -34.30 24.15
CA ASN A 775 3.05 -33.27 24.42
C ASN A 775 3.33 -32.36 23.20
N GLY A 776 2.44 -32.30 22.21
CA GLY A 776 2.49 -31.32 21.12
C GLY A 776 3.49 -31.59 19.99
N ALA A 777 4.26 -32.68 20.06
CA ALA A 777 5.10 -33.13 18.95
C ALA A 777 4.24 -33.71 17.79
N VAL A 778 4.72 -33.56 16.55
CA VAL A 778 4.06 -34.09 15.34
C VAL A 778 4.30 -35.60 15.25
N LYS A 779 3.21 -36.38 15.22
CA LYS A 779 3.23 -37.85 15.02
C LYS A 779 3.33 -38.22 13.54
N ARG A 780 2.53 -37.59 12.67
CA ARG A 780 2.59 -37.77 11.21
C ARG A 780 1.90 -36.63 10.43
N ARG A 781 2.24 -36.51 9.14
CA ARG A 781 1.59 -35.61 8.16
C ARG A 781 1.21 -36.39 6.90
N TYR A 782 0.04 -36.12 6.33
CA TYR A 782 -0.41 -36.69 5.04
C TYR A 782 -1.46 -35.79 4.39
N ILE A 783 -1.68 -35.94 3.08
CA ILE A 783 -2.80 -35.30 2.37
C ILE A 783 -3.97 -36.30 2.30
N GLN A 784 -5.20 -35.80 2.46
CA GLN A 784 -6.46 -36.56 2.36
C GLN A 784 -7.53 -35.73 1.63
#